data_AF-A0A2T9Y8Z3-F1
#
_entry.id   AF-A0A2T9Y8Z3-F1
#
_cell.length_a   1.000
_cell.length_b   1.000
_cell.length_c   1.000
_cell.angle_alpha   90.00
_cell.angle_beta   90.00
_cell.angle_gamma   90.00
#
_symmetry.space_group_name_H-M   'P 1'
#
loop_
_entity.id
_entity.type
_entity.pdbx_description
1 polymer ?
#
loop_
_entity_poly.entity_id
_entity_poly.type
_entity_poly.pdbx_seq_one_letter_code
_entity_poly.pdbx_strand_id
1 'polypeptide(L)'
;MKFQGLYLFIFASLSLADISNPDPSQFPDWSKVGKFTPEILHSVNRMSGATVSPDKTKLVHAQRRFNQTANDSGTNLRITDISSGKASDLTPFSLDQGDSSPVWITNNLVGFSAVRGSPALNLFTVSTADGSVKQVTNYTNDISGVVYSPAAKKIAFIASVYQGMGVEESAKEYERLAEIPYSGVVFDKLFIRHWDTWITKQRAQLFTVDANVVDGSLTVSGTPVNLIAKYTGEWGLEPDTYSFSPDGKSVLFSAKIQGREEAWQTQGGIFTVPADGSAAPVMHNSDFMGAASSPVYSPDGKSIAWLQMATRGYESDQNQILLLDIASQQRRRLIASWDRSPDSIEFSADGSKLFLQVPYEIDEAVFSLTIADEKLTRLSGKGTVSSFQELGPDSMLVTMNTFQFPDAAFILNTTGNMQLTKVTSENDAILGGLWMSDVDTFWFTGALDQQVEGLVLYPYGFDPSKKYPTAFVIHGGPQSSWNNGWSYRWNMNAFANQGYVVVIINFHGGSAYGQNFTDSITRNWGSYPFEDLMKGLDFYLAKTTYSDCDNVVALGASYGGYMINWVNGNTDRFRCLVNHDGVFSLVSMGYATEELWFNEHDMGIPWVPADRASMEQWNPERLVANWKTPTLIVHSSLDFRVPLTEGISTFTALQRRGIASRLLYFPDESHWVLNPMNSLKWHDEVFKWIGSYSNTTVWQLAINSHIQPQETNVFSTMPDSKGSKHSSKLLDTGPEKNPEENGQKLNVLEIKQEKNEKTDKEATVTATASNKNNVSGSSGAGSTLDIPSSTASVTENKHSAIKRVEKHKLKVQTPLFAPYSKPNSKKKLNKPTGNVAQTQIKKEDTDFNEINDIEIEDGEVIEYEEDSIISAADNVTQINSDEIAIDDNNNDPSDHEMLNTQEVNSMNEYFAEKNGQEWIDQIAKDAETLDSVKTCFKNLVENIPLSMDNKVKVDMLMTLAKETKNKMIAILNGKSTINTQDKSIQVKPLLLTKKYRKTMPKEQGKSAPNDYEKLEPM
;
A
#
# COMPACT_ATOMS: atom_id res chain seq x y z
N MET A 1 27.45 -44.26 -2.93
CA MET A 1 26.75 -44.40 -1.63
C MET A 1 25.72 -43.29 -1.52
N LYS A 2 24.57 -43.51 -0.86
CA LYS A 2 23.58 -42.46 -0.59
C LYS A 2 23.91 -41.80 0.75
N PHE A 3 24.07 -40.48 0.79
CA PHE A 3 24.08 -39.73 2.04
C PHE A 3 22.68 -39.18 2.29
N GLN A 4 21.99 -39.70 3.30
CA GLN A 4 20.78 -39.08 3.83
C GLN A 4 21.23 -37.99 4.81
N GLY A 5 21.26 -36.74 4.35
CA GLY A 5 21.45 -35.58 5.21
C GLY A 5 20.26 -35.43 6.15
N LEU A 6 20.42 -35.84 7.40
CA LEU A 6 19.35 -35.81 8.40
C LEU A 6 19.14 -34.37 8.90
N TYR A 7 18.34 -33.59 8.17
CA TYR A 7 17.84 -32.31 8.65
C TYR A 7 16.89 -32.53 9.84
N LEU A 8 17.46 -32.55 11.04
CA LEU A 8 16.70 -32.39 12.27
C LEU A 8 16.23 -30.92 12.36
N PHE A 9 15.17 -30.60 11.64
CA PHE A 9 14.32 -29.48 12.03
C PHE A 9 13.82 -29.78 13.44
N ILE A 10 14.17 -28.93 14.40
CA ILE A 10 13.45 -28.87 15.67
C ILE A 10 12.11 -28.21 15.33
N PHE A 11 11.18 -29.02 14.83
CA PHE A 11 9.76 -28.69 14.89
C PHE A 11 9.41 -28.59 16.38
N ALA A 12 9.46 -27.37 16.91
CA ALA A 12 8.51 -27.00 17.94
C ALA A 12 7.14 -27.28 17.34
N SER A 13 6.47 -28.31 17.83
CA SER A 13 5.22 -28.78 17.26
C SER A 13 4.13 -27.76 17.55
N LEU A 14 3.99 -26.78 16.67
CA LEU A 14 2.75 -26.04 16.46
C LEU A 14 1.69 -27.08 16.10
N SER A 15 0.98 -27.56 17.12
CA SER A 15 -0.31 -28.20 16.91
C SER A 15 -1.18 -27.17 16.22
N LEU A 16 -1.53 -27.41 14.96
CA LEU A 16 -2.53 -26.61 14.26
C LEU A 16 -3.76 -26.48 15.15
N ALA A 17 -4.33 -25.29 15.23
CA ALA A 17 -5.46 -25.05 16.10
C ALA A 17 -6.61 -25.99 15.70
N ASP A 18 -7.12 -26.78 16.65
CA ASP A 18 -8.33 -27.56 16.39
C ASP A 18 -9.52 -26.60 16.39
N ILE A 19 -9.76 -25.96 15.25
CA ILE A 19 -10.89 -25.05 15.06
C ILE A 19 -12.24 -25.72 15.32
N SER A 20 -12.34 -27.06 15.37
CA SER A 20 -13.57 -27.75 15.76
C SER A 20 -13.78 -27.81 17.28
N ASN A 21 -12.70 -27.70 18.06
CA ASN A 21 -12.68 -27.62 19.51
C ASN A 21 -11.54 -26.68 19.99
N PRO A 22 -11.72 -25.34 19.88
CA PRO A 22 -10.69 -24.36 20.26
C PRO A 22 -10.29 -24.51 21.73
N ASP A 23 -9.00 -24.35 22.05
CA ASP A 23 -8.49 -24.58 23.40
C ASP A 23 -9.23 -23.72 24.45
N PRO A 24 -9.97 -24.32 25.40
CA PRO A 24 -10.66 -23.57 26.45
C PRO A 24 -9.75 -22.68 27.30
N SER A 25 -8.43 -22.92 27.33
CA SER A 25 -7.48 -22.09 28.07
C SER A 25 -7.30 -20.68 27.51
N GLN A 26 -7.61 -20.45 26.22
CA GLN A 26 -7.50 -19.13 25.59
C GLN A 26 -8.62 -18.16 26.01
N PHE A 27 -9.75 -18.68 26.52
CA PHE A 27 -10.93 -17.87 26.85
C PHE A 27 -10.94 -17.44 28.33
N PRO A 28 -11.05 -16.14 28.65
CA PRO A 28 -11.00 -15.64 30.01
C PRO A 28 -12.31 -15.90 30.76
N ASP A 29 -12.29 -15.65 32.06
CA ASP A 29 -13.52 -15.39 32.80
C ASP A 29 -14.19 -14.12 32.25
N TRP A 30 -15.24 -14.31 31.44
CA TRP A 30 -16.02 -13.24 30.81
C TRP A 30 -16.69 -12.25 31.79
N SER A 31 -16.68 -12.53 33.10
CA SER A 31 -17.10 -11.54 34.12
C SER A 31 -16.01 -10.55 34.52
N LYS A 32 -14.75 -10.78 34.09
CA LYS A 32 -13.57 -9.97 34.43
C LYS A 32 -12.98 -9.17 33.26
N VAL A 33 -13.48 -9.35 32.04
CA VAL A 33 -13.01 -8.63 30.84
C VAL A 33 -14.12 -7.78 30.21
N GLY A 34 -13.76 -6.64 29.64
CA GLY A 34 -14.63 -5.76 28.87
C GLY A 34 -14.47 -5.92 27.35
N LYS A 35 -15.32 -5.23 26.58
CA LYS A 35 -15.21 -5.20 25.12
C LYS A 35 -14.19 -4.17 24.64
N PHE A 36 -13.38 -4.54 23.65
CA PHE A 36 -12.66 -3.59 22.81
C PHE A 36 -13.62 -2.90 21.82
N THR A 37 -13.48 -1.60 21.61
CA THR A 37 -14.37 -0.80 20.74
C THR A 37 -13.57 0.11 19.81
N PRO A 38 -14.19 0.65 18.73
CA PRO A 38 -13.52 1.61 17.86
C PRO A 38 -13.00 2.87 18.58
N GLU A 39 -13.67 3.39 19.63
CA GLU A 39 -13.11 4.52 20.41
C GLU A 39 -11.83 4.11 21.14
N ILE A 40 -11.78 2.89 21.65
CA ILE A 40 -10.57 2.36 22.30
C ILE A 40 -9.45 2.21 21.26
N LEU A 41 -9.72 1.67 20.07
CA LEU A 41 -8.76 1.59 18.95
C LEU A 41 -8.12 2.94 18.60
N HIS A 42 -8.85 4.05 18.75
CA HIS A 42 -8.30 5.39 18.51
C HIS A 42 -7.72 6.07 19.76
N SER A 43 -8.00 5.60 20.98
CA SER A 43 -7.39 6.12 22.22
C SER A 43 -6.03 5.48 22.54
N VAL A 44 -5.72 4.31 21.96
CA VAL A 44 -4.42 3.64 22.13
C VAL A 44 -3.27 4.53 21.64
N ASN A 45 -2.20 4.63 22.43
CA ASN A 45 -1.00 5.37 22.07
C ASN A 45 -0.26 4.66 20.93
N ARG A 46 0.15 5.42 19.90
CA ARG A 46 0.88 4.86 18.75
C ARG A 46 2.36 5.18 18.85
N MET A 47 3.20 4.14 18.88
CA MET A 47 4.65 4.26 18.77
C MET A 47 5.06 4.43 17.29
N SER A 48 6.10 5.21 17.02
CA SER A 48 6.82 5.19 15.73
C SER A 48 8.27 5.67 15.90
N GLY A 49 9.14 5.34 14.93
CA GLY A 49 10.53 5.81 14.91
C GLY A 49 11.36 5.37 16.13
N ALA A 50 11.24 4.10 16.54
CA ALA A 50 11.98 3.55 17.67
C ALA A 50 13.50 3.47 17.39
N THR A 51 14.31 4.20 18.16
CA THR A 51 15.76 4.29 17.98
C THR A 51 16.54 4.19 19.31
N VAL A 52 17.60 3.40 19.31
CA VAL A 52 18.43 3.09 20.49
C VAL A 52 19.67 3.99 20.57
N SER A 53 20.02 4.41 21.79
CA SER A 53 21.21 5.24 22.04
C SER A 53 22.52 4.56 21.58
N PRO A 54 23.59 5.32 21.27
CA PRO A 54 24.85 4.72 20.82
C PRO A 54 25.53 3.81 21.86
N ASP A 55 25.23 4.01 23.16
CA ASP A 55 25.65 3.12 24.27
C ASP A 55 24.68 1.96 24.55
N LYS A 56 23.62 1.82 23.75
CA LYS A 56 22.59 0.77 23.85
C LYS A 56 21.80 0.74 25.18
N THR A 57 21.82 1.83 25.96
CA THR A 57 21.13 1.91 27.27
C THR A 57 19.72 2.48 27.24
N LYS A 58 19.40 3.36 26.27
CA LYS A 58 18.13 4.09 26.19
C LYS A 58 17.44 3.88 24.86
N LEU A 59 16.11 3.73 24.89
CA LEU A 59 15.24 3.77 23.72
C LEU A 59 14.55 5.13 23.67
N VAL A 60 14.48 5.74 22.48
CA VAL A 60 13.62 6.89 22.19
C VAL A 60 12.68 6.54 21.04
N HIS A 61 11.43 6.99 21.14
CA HIS A 61 10.42 6.85 20.09
C HIS A 61 9.48 8.06 20.07
N ALA A 62 8.79 8.30 18.96
CA ALA A 62 7.67 9.23 18.90
C ALA A 62 6.38 8.54 19.37
N GLN A 63 5.60 9.18 20.22
CA GLN A 63 4.30 8.68 20.72
C GLN A 63 3.18 9.62 20.28
N ARG A 64 2.34 9.16 19.35
CA ARG A 64 1.11 9.87 18.96
C ARG A 64 -0.04 9.49 19.89
N ARG A 65 -0.78 10.50 20.35
CA ARG A 65 -1.98 10.37 21.20
C ARG A 65 -3.13 11.16 20.56
N PHE A 66 -4.31 10.59 20.45
CA PHE A 66 -5.51 11.24 19.89
C PHE A 66 -6.52 11.57 20.98
N ASN A 67 -7.14 12.74 20.89
CA ASN A 67 -8.20 13.19 21.77
C ASN A 67 -9.52 13.32 20.98
N GLN A 68 -10.41 12.35 21.17
CA GLN A 68 -11.70 12.27 20.49
C GLN A 68 -12.63 13.47 20.78
N THR A 69 -12.55 14.06 21.97
CA THR A 69 -13.39 15.23 22.33
C THR A 69 -12.92 16.51 21.66
N ALA A 70 -11.61 16.66 21.44
CA ALA A 70 -11.02 17.76 20.67
C ALA A 70 -11.10 17.53 19.15
N ASN A 71 -11.21 16.27 18.71
CA ASN A 71 -10.90 15.81 17.36
C ASN A 71 -9.51 16.27 16.90
N ASP A 72 -8.50 16.01 17.74
CA ASP A 72 -7.13 16.47 17.51
C ASP A 72 -6.12 15.44 18.07
N SER A 73 -4.87 15.49 17.61
CA SER A 73 -3.80 14.61 18.07
C SER A 73 -2.48 15.35 18.27
N GLY A 74 -1.77 14.97 19.33
CA GLY A 74 -0.40 15.39 19.56
C GLY A 74 0.58 14.24 19.34
N THR A 75 1.83 14.55 19.02
CA THR A 75 2.96 13.63 19.02
C THR A 75 4.13 14.25 19.79
N ASN A 76 4.64 13.53 20.78
CA ASN A 76 5.80 13.92 21.57
C ASN A 76 6.84 12.78 21.59
N LEU A 77 8.09 13.10 21.93
CA LEU A 77 9.11 12.08 22.11
C LEU A 77 9.04 11.47 23.51
N ARG A 78 9.23 10.15 23.56
CA ARG A 78 9.39 9.35 24.77
C ARG A 78 10.82 8.89 24.90
N ILE A 79 11.29 8.74 26.13
CA ILE A 79 12.57 8.11 26.45
C ILE A 79 12.35 7.01 27.49
N THR A 80 12.96 5.84 27.26
CA THR A 80 12.83 4.65 28.12
C THR A 80 14.21 4.09 28.43
N ASP A 81 14.50 3.84 29.70
CA ASP A 81 15.66 3.05 30.10
C ASP A 81 15.42 1.57 29.76
N ILE A 82 16.27 0.98 28.91
CA ILE A 82 16.06 -0.37 28.36
C ILE A 82 16.18 -1.44 29.46
N SER A 83 17.00 -1.20 30.49
CA SER A 83 17.27 -2.17 31.56
C SER A 83 16.14 -2.29 32.60
N SER A 84 15.37 -1.22 32.77
CA SER A 84 14.34 -1.10 33.82
C SER A 84 12.92 -0.86 33.29
N GLY A 85 12.75 -0.67 31.98
CA GLY A 85 11.48 -0.31 31.36
C GLY A 85 10.92 1.04 31.80
N LYS A 86 11.74 1.88 32.45
CA LYS A 86 11.29 3.15 33.03
C LYS A 86 11.21 4.22 31.94
N ALA A 87 9.98 4.55 31.54
CA ALA A 87 9.69 5.52 30.50
C ALA A 87 9.22 6.90 31.02
N SER A 88 9.56 7.97 30.29
CA SER A 88 9.11 9.34 30.53
C SER A 88 8.99 10.14 29.24
N ASP A 89 8.23 11.24 29.27
CA ASP A 89 8.17 12.21 28.18
C ASP A 89 9.53 12.95 28.07
N LEU A 90 10.19 12.84 26.91
CA LEU A 90 11.46 13.50 26.60
C LEU A 90 11.23 14.92 26.08
N THR A 91 10.22 15.09 25.22
CA THR A 91 9.63 16.40 24.91
C THR A 91 8.23 16.48 25.54
N PRO A 92 7.78 17.68 25.97
CA PRO A 92 6.43 17.84 26.51
C PRO A 92 5.38 17.48 25.48
N PHE A 93 4.21 17.02 25.92
CA PHE A 93 3.05 16.74 25.07
C PHE A 93 2.04 17.90 25.10
N SER A 94 1.64 18.37 23.92
CA SER A 94 0.34 19.03 23.71
C SER A 94 -0.38 18.39 22.52
N LEU A 95 -1.68 18.66 22.41
CA LEU A 95 -2.37 18.63 21.11
C LEU A 95 -1.75 19.70 20.19
N ASP A 96 -2.01 19.64 18.88
CA ASP A 96 -1.34 20.39 17.80
C ASP A 96 0.20 20.21 17.61
N GLN A 97 0.91 19.61 18.57
CA GLN A 97 2.35 19.34 18.48
C GLN A 97 2.67 18.07 17.65
N GLY A 98 3.73 18.13 16.83
CA GLY A 98 4.16 17.04 15.96
C GLY A 98 5.67 16.76 16.03
N ASP A 99 6.18 16.36 17.20
CA ASP A 99 7.58 15.89 17.29
C ASP A 99 7.68 14.46 16.76
N SER A 100 8.57 14.23 15.78
CA SER A 100 8.64 12.99 15.01
C SER A 100 10.09 12.65 14.60
N SER A 101 10.28 11.44 14.07
CA SER A 101 11.56 10.98 13.48
C SER A 101 12.80 11.27 14.37
N PRO A 102 12.86 10.73 15.60
CA PRO A 102 14.00 10.94 16.47
C PRO A 102 15.26 10.25 15.92
N VAL A 103 16.41 10.91 16.09
CA VAL A 103 17.74 10.42 15.68
C VAL A 103 18.76 10.77 16.77
N TRP A 104 19.59 9.81 17.19
CA TRP A 104 20.61 10.07 18.21
C TRP A 104 21.80 10.83 17.63
N ILE A 105 22.11 12.00 18.20
CA ILE A 105 23.28 12.83 17.83
C ILE A 105 24.47 12.52 18.75
N THR A 106 24.19 12.32 20.05
CA THR A 106 25.10 11.80 21.07
C THR A 106 24.28 11.04 22.12
N ASN A 107 24.89 10.28 23.04
CA ASN A 107 24.20 9.54 24.09
C ASN A 107 23.27 10.38 25.00
N ASN A 108 23.37 11.72 24.96
CA ASN A 108 22.54 12.65 25.72
C ASN A 108 21.84 13.72 24.85
N LEU A 109 21.92 13.65 23.52
CA LEU A 109 21.30 14.61 22.60
C LEU A 109 20.59 13.88 21.45
N VAL A 110 19.29 14.12 21.32
CA VAL A 110 18.43 13.55 20.27
C VAL A 110 17.99 14.67 19.32
N GLY A 111 18.19 14.48 18.01
CA GLY A 111 17.58 15.30 16.96
C GLY A 111 16.19 14.78 16.61
N PHE A 112 15.29 15.64 16.13
CA PHE A 112 13.93 15.26 15.71
C PHE A 112 13.32 16.27 14.73
N SER A 113 12.39 15.82 13.90
CA SER A 113 11.62 16.66 12.98
C SER A 113 10.36 17.21 13.66
N ALA A 114 10.14 18.53 13.59
CA ALA A 114 8.93 19.18 14.10
C ALA A 114 8.65 20.54 13.44
N VAL A 115 7.44 21.08 13.66
CA VAL A 115 7.07 22.47 13.36
C VAL A 115 6.84 23.20 14.69
N ARG A 116 7.82 23.98 15.17
CA ARG A 116 7.75 24.61 16.51
C ARG A 116 8.14 26.09 16.47
N GLY A 117 7.26 26.90 15.88
CA GLY A 117 7.54 28.31 15.58
C GLY A 117 8.44 28.52 14.34
N SER A 118 8.98 27.44 13.79
CA SER A 118 9.53 27.39 12.43
C SER A 118 8.41 27.58 11.38
N PRO A 119 8.72 28.12 10.20
CA PRO A 119 7.73 28.29 9.13
C PRO A 119 7.33 26.96 8.45
N ALA A 120 8.20 25.95 8.54
CA ALA A 120 8.07 24.63 7.94
C ALA A 120 8.68 23.54 8.87
N LEU A 121 8.55 22.27 8.49
CA LEU A 121 9.13 21.10 9.16
C LEU A 121 10.66 21.21 9.18
N ASN A 122 11.24 21.22 10.37
CA ASN A 122 12.66 21.48 10.58
C ASN A 122 13.27 20.55 11.63
N LEU A 123 14.61 20.49 11.66
CA LEU A 123 15.36 19.78 12.68
C LEU A 123 15.42 20.60 13.98
N PHE A 124 14.97 19.97 15.05
CA PHE A 124 15.17 20.38 16.44
C PHE A 124 16.07 19.37 17.14
N THR A 125 16.59 19.71 18.32
CA THR A 125 17.25 18.79 19.24
C THR A 125 16.69 18.92 20.64
N VAL A 126 16.73 17.84 21.41
CA VAL A 126 16.39 17.77 22.83
C VAL A 126 17.50 17.08 23.62
N SER A 127 17.87 17.68 24.75
CA SER A 127 18.80 17.11 25.72
C SER A 127 18.11 16.08 26.62
N THR A 128 18.67 14.89 26.76
CA THR A 128 18.13 13.86 27.66
C THR A 128 18.50 14.08 29.13
N ALA A 129 19.23 15.17 29.45
CA ALA A 129 19.66 15.48 30.81
C ALA A 129 18.73 16.47 31.53
N ASP A 130 18.11 17.39 30.78
CA ASP A 130 17.27 18.48 31.30
C ASP A 130 15.99 18.75 30.47
N GLY A 131 15.78 18.03 29.37
CA GLY A 131 14.64 18.25 28.46
C GLY A 131 14.72 19.55 27.65
N SER A 132 15.87 20.23 27.63
CA SER A 132 16.00 21.50 26.89
C SER A 132 15.92 21.26 25.38
N VAL A 133 14.98 21.94 24.72
CA VAL A 133 14.75 21.87 23.27
C VAL A 133 15.42 23.07 22.58
N LYS A 134 16.15 22.82 21.49
CA LYS A 134 16.78 23.83 20.63
C LYS A 134 16.44 23.59 19.17
N GLN A 135 16.10 24.66 18.44
CA GLN A 135 15.99 24.60 16.98
C GLN A 135 17.39 24.53 16.36
N VAL A 136 17.58 23.68 15.34
CA VAL A 136 18.85 23.52 14.63
C VAL A 136 18.77 24.11 13.22
N THR A 137 17.74 23.77 12.45
CA THR A 137 17.47 24.35 11.12
C THR A 137 16.25 25.28 11.16
N ASN A 138 16.21 26.27 10.27
CA ASN A 138 15.06 27.17 10.12
C ASN A 138 14.82 27.50 8.64
N TYR A 139 14.64 26.45 7.83
CA TYR A 139 14.27 26.57 6.42
C TYR A 139 12.79 26.91 6.27
N THR A 140 12.46 27.65 5.20
CA THR A 140 11.08 27.99 4.78
C THR A 140 10.42 26.88 3.97
N ASN A 141 11.21 25.91 3.50
CA ASN A 141 10.74 24.66 2.92
C ASN A 141 10.77 23.53 3.97
N ASP A 142 9.94 22.51 3.78
CA ASP A 142 9.90 21.33 4.65
C ASP A 142 11.15 20.46 4.43
N ILE A 143 11.80 19.99 5.52
CA ILE A 143 12.89 19.01 5.46
C ILE A 143 12.56 17.72 6.23
N SER A 144 12.95 16.57 5.67
CA SER A 144 12.59 15.24 6.19
C SER A 144 13.75 14.23 6.16
N GLY A 145 13.56 13.08 6.81
CA GLY A 145 14.48 11.93 6.76
C GLY A 145 15.85 12.14 7.43
N VAL A 146 16.00 13.15 8.30
CA VAL A 146 17.32 13.67 8.71
C VAL A 146 18.25 12.59 9.32
N VAL A 147 19.38 12.35 8.65
CA VAL A 147 20.48 11.48 9.13
C VAL A 147 21.68 12.35 9.53
N TYR A 148 22.28 12.09 10.70
CA TYR A 148 23.52 12.72 11.14
C TYR A 148 24.71 11.78 11.02
N SER A 149 25.86 12.27 10.55
CA SER A 149 27.13 11.54 10.61
C SER A 149 28.23 12.35 11.33
N PRO A 150 28.73 11.88 12.49
CA PRO A 150 29.84 12.53 13.18
C PRO A 150 31.18 12.35 12.44
N ALA A 151 31.31 11.32 11.58
CA ALA A 151 32.47 11.12 10.72
C ALA A 151 32.50 12.15 9.58
N ALA A 152 31.36 12.36 8.91
CA ALA A 152 31.22 13.36 7.85
C ALA A 152 31.18 14.81 8.37
N LYS A 153 30.80 14.99 9.66
CA LYS A 153 30.43 16.29 10.26
C LYS A 153 29.34 17.01 9.46
N LYS A 154 28.32 16.24 9.06
CA LYS A 154 27.20 16.69 8.23
C LYS A 154 25.89 16.08 8.74
N ILE A 155 24.79 16.75 8.43
CA ILE A 155 23.49 16.08 8.29
C ILE A 155 23.19 15.89 6.80
N ALA A 156 22.47 14.81 6.49
CA ALA A 156 21.77 14.62 5.22
C ALA A 156 20.27 14.72 5.46
N PHE A 157 19.52 15.25 4.50
CA PHE A 157 18.06 15.38 4.57
C PHE A 157 17.44 15.41 3.17
N ILE A 158 16.14 15.10 3.06
CA ILE A 158 15.35 15.30 1.84
C ILE A 158 14.60 16.64 1.92
N ALA A 159 14.49 17.34 0.79
CA ALA A 159 13.59 18.47 0.60
C ALA A 159 13.02 18.48 -0.83
N SER A 160 11.77 18.93 -1.00
CA SER A 160 11.11 19.04 -2.30
C SER A 160 11.43 20.37 -2.98
N VAL A 161 12.08 20.34 -4.14
CA VAL A 161 12.59 21.53 -4.83
C VAL A 161 12.25 21.53 -6.32
N TYR A 162 12.27 22.71 -6.95
CA TYR A 162 12.16 22.85 -8.41
C TYR A 162 13.53 22.65 -9.08
N GLN A 163 13.53 22.31 -10.37
CA GLN A 163 14.76 22.05 -11.13
C GLN A 163 15.70 23.27 -11.11
N GLY A 164 16.95 23.02 -10.69
CA GLY A 164 17.99 24.04 -10.58
C GLY A 164 17.90 24.97 -9.37
N MET A 165 16.84 24.89 -8.55
CA MET A 165 16.61 25.78 -7.41
C MET A 165 17.13 25.21 -6.08
N GLY A 166 17.54 26.10 -5.18
CA GLY A 166 17.84 25.77 -3.79
C GLY A 166 16.59 25.51 -2.93
N VAL A 167 16.79 25.07 -1.68
CA VAL A 167 15.74 24.82 -0.68
C VAL A 167 14.87 26.07 -0.43
N GLU A 168 15.50 27.19 -0.05
CA GLU A 168 14.85 28.49 0.22
C GLU A 168 14.35 29.23 -1.03
N GLU A 169 14.82 28.83 -2.20
CA GLU A 169 14.40 29.38 -3.49
C GLU A 169 13.11 28.70 -3.94
N SER A 170 13.05 27.38 -3.77
CA SER A 170 11.86 26.58 -4.07
C SER A 170 10.68 26.90 -3.17
N ALA A 171 10.90 27.27 -1.90
CA ALA A 171 9.85 27.78 -1.03
C ALA A 171 9.21 29.07 -1.59
N LYS A 172 10.04 30.01 -2.06
CA LYS A 172 9.57 31.29 -2.63
C LYS A 172 8.85 31.09 -3.97
N GLU A 173 9.34 30.19 -4.82
CA GLU A 173 8.65 29.83 -6.05
C GLU A 173 7.31 29.13 -5.77
N TYR A 174 7.24 28.29 -4.74
CA TYR A 174 5.98 27.69 -4.29
C TYR A 174 4.99 28.75 -3.78
N GLU A 175 5.44 29.70 -2.95
CA GLU A 175 4.60 30.83 -2.53
C GLU A 175 4.11 31.66 -3.72
N ARG A 176 4.99 31.99 -4.68
CA ARG A 176 4.65 32.73 -5.90
C ARG A 176 3.65 31.99 -6.78
N LEU A 177 3.76 30.66 -6.90
CA LEU A 177 2.82 29.82 -7.64
C LEU A 177 1.47 29.70 -6.91
N ALA A 178 1.45 29.72 -5.57
CA ALA A 178 0.23 29.70 -4.77
C ALA A 178 -0.57 31.03 -4.81
N GLU A 179 0.01 32.12 -5.30
CA GLU A 179 -0.69 33.40 -5.55
C GLU A 179 -1.30 33.51 -6.96
N ILE A 180 -1.14 32.50 -7.82
CA ILE A 180 -1.71 32.49 -9.18
C ILE A 180 -3.25 32.46 -9.14
N PRO A 181 -3.97 33.30 -9.91
CA PRO A 181 -5.42 33.45 -9.81
C PRO A 181 -6.26 32.33 -10.46
N TYR A 182 -5.63 31.25 -10.91
CA TYR A 182 -6.28 30.09 -11.54
C TYR A 182 -5.77 28.77 -10.93
N SER A 183 -6.64 27.76 -10.88
CA SER A 183 -6.34 26.42 -10.35
C SER A 183 -6.24 25.33 -11.43
N GLY A 184 -6.18 25.72 -12.71
CA GLY A 184 -5.98 24.79 -13.82
C GLY A 184 -4.51 24.37 -13.93
N VAL A 185 -4.26 23.09 -14.22
CA VAL A 185 -2.93 22.50 -14.42
C VAL A 185 -2.88 21.83 -15.79
N VAL A 186 -1.71 21.89 -16.43
CA VAL A 186 -1.40 21.18 -17.67
C VAL A 186 -0.34 20.12 -17.35
N PHE A 187 -0.52 18.92 -17.89
CA PHE A 187 0.38 17.77 -17.71
C PHE A 187 0.79 17.19 -19.05
N ASP A 188 2.09 17.15 -19.31
CA ASP A 188 2.66 16.66 -20.58
C ASP A 188 3.18 15.21 -20.49
N LYS A 189 3.29 14.64 -19.28
CA LYS A 189 3.59 13.22 -19.02
C LYS A 189 2.84 12.69 -17.79
N LEU A 190 2.80 11.36 -17.66
CA LEU A 190 2.54 10.70 -16.37
C LEU A 190 3.80 10.79 -15.48
N PHE A 191 3.69 10.80 -14.15
CA PHE A 191 2.45 10.84 -13.36
C PHE A 191 1.77 12.22 -13.35
N ILE A 192 0.43 12.27 -13.41
CA ILE A 192 -0.34 13.49 -13.11
C ILE A 192 -0.73 13.58 -11.63
N ARG A 193 -0.82 12.43 -10.95
CA ARG A 193 -1.23 12.27 -9.56
C ARG A 193 -0.64 10.96 -9.02
N HIS A 194 -0.43 10.86 -7.71
CA HIS A 194 0.11 9.70 -7.02
C HIS A 194 -0.53 9.57 -5.63
N TRP A 195 -0.99 8.38 -5.24
CA TRP A 195 -1.84 8.08 -4.07
C TRP A 195 -3.07 8.96 -3.85
N ASP A 196 -2.87 10.20 -3.37
CA ASP A 196 -3.88 11.19 -2.99
C ASP A 196 -3.57 12.62 -3.46
N THR A 197 -2.38 12.82 -4.06
CA THR A 197 -1.79 14.13 -4.33
C THR A 197 -1.53 14.30 -5.83
N TRP A 198 -1.84 15.49 -6.35
CA TRP A 198 -1.52 15.86 -7.72
C TRP A 198 -0.03 16.23 -7.85
N ILE A 199 0.64 15.68 -8.86
CA ILE A 199 2.08 15.86 -9.05
C ILE A 199 2.36 17.32 -9.46
N THR A 200 3.25 17.97 -8.72
CA THR A 200 3.70 19.34 -9.04
C THR A 200 4.97 19.31 -9.89
N LYS A 201 5.59 20.46 -10.16
CA LYS A 201 6.94 20.54 -10.75
C LYS A 201 8.08 20.43 -9.74
N GLN A 202 7.78 20.32 -8.44
CA GLN A 202 8.79 19.98 -7.43
C GLN A 202 9.14 18.50 -7.50
N ARG A 203 10.34 18.15 -7.03
CA ARG A 203 10.81 16.77 -6.82
C ARG A 203 11.58 16.68 -5.51
N ALA A 204 11.44 15.58 -4.80
CA ALA A 204 12.27 15.30 -3.63
C ALA A 204 13.74 15.16 -4.07
N GLN A 205 14.66 15.80 -3.34
CA GLN A 205 16.09 15.77 -3.61
C GLN A 205 16.88 15.59 -2.32
N LEU A 206 18.04 14.92 -2.40
CA LEU A 206 18.91 14.63 -1.26
C LEU A 206 19.94 15.75 -1.06
N PHE A 207 19.96 16.35 0.11
CA PHE A 207 20.85 17.44 0.49
C PHE A 207 21.80 17.03 1.61
N THR A 208 22.98 17.68 1.70
CA THR A 208 23.78 17.75 2.93
C THR A 208 24.08 19.19 3.35
N VAL A 209 24.30 19.40 4.64
CA VAL A 209 24.86 20.65 5.20
C VAL A 209 25.82 20.32 6.34
N ASP A 210 26.84 21.14 6.56
CA ASP A 210 27.83 20.91 7.61
C ASP A 210 27.18 21.04 8.99
N ALA A 211 27.47 20.09 9.87
CA ALA A 211 26.85 19.94 11.18
C ALA A 211 27.87 19.49 12.24
N ASN A 212 28.06 20.30 13.27
CA ASN A 212 29.04 20.07 14.33
C ASN A 212 28.36 20.11 15.71
N VAL A 213 28.78 19.21 16.62
CA VAL A 213 28.40 19.30 18.03
C VAL A 213 29.40 20.19 18.75
N VAL A 214 28.94 21.32 19.26
CA VAL A 214 29.72 22.31 20.02
C VAL A 214 29.02 22.53 21.36
N ASP A 215 29.76 22.43 22.47
CA ASP A 215 29.24 22.59 23.84
C ASP A 215 27.92 21.81 24.08
N GLY A 216 27.91 20.54 23.68
CA GLY A 216 26.77 19.63 23.82
C GLY A 216 25.56 19.95 22.93
N SER A 217 25.68 20.88 21.99
CA SER A 217 24.60 21.36 21.12
C SER A 217 24.94 21.11 19.65
N LEU A 218 23.99 20.60 18.85
CA LEU A 218 24.17 20.49 17.41
C LEU A 218 24.00 21.86 16.75
N THR A 219 24.96 22.26 15.92
CA THR A 219 24.91 23.48 15.10
C THR A 219 25.12 23.13 13.64
N VAL A 220 24.42 23.80 12.73
CA VAL A 220 24.60 23.68 11.28
C VAL A 220 25.19 24.97 10.70
N SER A 221 25.93 24.84 9.60
CA SER A 221 26.62 25.97 8.95
C SER A 221 26.72 25.79 7.44
N GLY A 222 26.67 26.91 6.70
CA GLY A 222 26.75 26.93 5.24
C GLY A 222 25.39 26.72 4.55
N THR A 223 25.44 26.56 3.23
CA THR A 223 24.26 26.36 2.37
C THR A 223 24.09 24.86 2.09
N PRO A 224 22.86 24.31 2.09
CA PRO A 224 22.61 22.94 1.67
C PRO A 224 23.12 22.64 0.25
N VAL A 225 23.85 21.55 0.10
CA VAL A 225 24.34 21.04 -1.19
C VAL A 225 23.42 19.91 -1.65
N ASN A 226 22.73 20.08 -2.78
CA ASN A 226 22.01 18.97 -3.43
C ASN A 226 23.05 17.98 -3.98
N LEU A 227 23.10 16.76 -3.43
CA LEU A 227 24.06 15.73 -3.83
C LEU A 227 23.78 15.21 -5.25
N ILE A 228 22.51 15.19 -5.65
CA ILE A 228 22.06 14.59 -6.92
C ILE A 228 21.89 15.61 -8.05
N ALA A 229 22.18 16.91 -7.81
CA ALA A 229 22.15 17.96 -8.84
C ALA A 229 23.15 17.77 -10.00
N LYS A 230 24.08 16.81 -9.88
CA LYS A 230 25.02 16.40 -10.95
C LYS A 230 24.60 15.11 -11.67
N TYR A 231 23.45 14.53 -11.34
CA TYR A 231 22.88 13.39 -12.06
C TYR A 231 22.47 13.82 -13.48
N THR A 232 22.71 12.94 -14.46
CA THR A 232 22.54 13.25 -15.90
C THR A 232 21.34 12.57 -16.56
N GLY A 233 20.48 11.90 -15.79
CA GLY A 233 19.19 11.36 -16.26
C GLY A 233 18.08 12.43 -16.28
N GLU A 234 16.82 11.99 -16.37
CA GLU A 234 15.68 12.90 -16.21
C GLU A 234 15.68 13.56 -14.82
N TRP A 235 15.17 14.80 -14.75
CA TRP A 235 14.97 15.49 -13.48
C TRP A 235 13.88 14.79 -12.66
N GLY A 236 14.20 14.43 -11.42
CA GLY A 236 13.30 13.72 -10.52
C GLY A 236 13.83 12.39 -9.99
N LEU A 237 15.12 12.08 -10.12
CA LEU A 237 15.72 10.99 -9.34
C LEU A 237 15.35 11.16 -7.86
N GLU A 238 14.49 10.28 -7.34
CA GLU A 238 13.75 10.50 -6.10
C GLU A 238 14.31 9.63 -4.99
N PRO A 239 15.06 10.19 -4.02
CA PRO A 239 15.71 9.42 -2.96
C PRO A 239 14.69 8.90 -1.95
N ASP A 240 14.93 7.69 -1.46
CA ASP A 240 14.09 7.00 -0.49
C ASP A 240 14.89 6.72 0.80
N THR A 241 15.55 5.56 0.90
CA THR A 241 16.42 5.21 2.04
C THR A 241 17.87 5.60 1.78
N TYR A 242 18.58 6.11 2.78
CA TYR A 242 19.97 6.54 2.64
C TYR A 242 20.79 6.49 3.93
N SER A 243 22.11 6.32 3.79
CA SER A 243 23.08 6.29 4.89
C SER A 243 24.42 6.90 4.48
N PHE A 244 25.13 7.50 5.44
CA PHE A 244 26.54 7.84 5.24
C PHE A 244 27.41 6.58 5.32
N SER A 245 28.43 6.53 4.46
CA SER A 245 29.55 5.59 4.61
C SER A 245 30.21 5.69 5.99
N PRO A 246 30.78 4.59 6.54
CA PRO A 246 31.41 4.61 7.87
C PRO A 246 32.55 5.62 8.04
N ASP A 247 33.23 6.01 6.95
CA ASP A 247 34.29 7.03 6.96
C ASP A 247 33.79 8.45 6.68
N GLY A 248 32.49 8.62 6.41
CA GLY A 248 31.82 9.89 6.15
C GLY A 248 32.05 10.52 4.79
N LYS A 249 32.82 9.91 3.86
CA LYS A 249 33.17 10.54 2.57
C LYS A 249 32.06 10.49 1.52
N SER A 250 31.18 9.50 1.59
CA SER A 250 30.08 9.29 0.64
C SER A 250 28.75 8.99 1.34
N VAL A 251 27.66 9.14 0.59
CA VAL A 251 26.30 8.72 0.96
C VAL A 251 25.86 7.63 -0.02
N LEU A 252 25.30 6.55 0.52
CA LEU A 252 24.62 5.46 -0.19
C LEU A 252 23.11 5.71 -0.12
N PHE A 253 22.38 5.54 -1.22
CA PHE A 253 20.93 5.73 -1.25
C PHE A 253 20.21 4.84 -2.27
N SER A 254 18.95 4.47 -1.98
CA SER A 254 17.98 4.01 -2.97
C SER A 254 17.29 5.22 -3.60
N ALA A 255 16.97 5.14 -4.89
CA ALA A 255 16.11 6.13 -5.54
C ALA A 255 15.25 5.51 -6.65
N LYS A 256 14.01 5.99 -6.78
CA LYS A 256 13.16 5.69 -7.94
C LYS A 256 13.68 6.44 -9.17
N ILE A 257 13.82 5.73 -10.30
CA ILE A 257 14.23 6.35 -11.56
C ILE A 257 12.99 6.93 -12.23
N GLN A 258 12.70 8.20 -11.93
CA GLN A 258 11.68 8.96 -12.65
C GLN A 258 12.07 9.19 -14.10
N GLY A 259 11.07 9.32 -14.98
CA GLY A 259 11.26 9.28 -16.41
C GLY A 259 9.95 9.42 -17.20
N ARG A 260 9.98 9.37 -18.53
CA ARG A 260 8.75 9.20 -19.32
C ARG A 260 7.92 7.98 -18.89
N GLU A 261 8.60 6.89 -18.55
CA GLU A 261 7.99 5.57 -18.31
C GLU A 261 7.64 5.31 -16.83
N GLU A 262 7.83 6.31 -15.95
CA GLU A 262 7.74 6.15 -14.49
C GLU A 262 6.45 5.48 -14.01
N ALA A 263 5.30 5.77 -14.63
CA ALA A 263 4.01 5.22 -14.19
C ALA A 263 3.81 3.73 -14.51
N TRP A 264 4.56 3.14 -15.46
CA TRP A 264 4.47 1.71 -15.80
C TRP A 264 5.80 0.97 -15.58
N GLN A 265 6.72 1.53 -14.77
CA GLN A 265 8.04 0.96 -14.52
C GLN A 265 8.44 1.00 -13.05
N THR A 266 8.94 -0.12 -12.54
CA THR A 266 9.37 -0.27 -11.13
C THR A 266 10.85 0.02 -10.89
N GLN A 267 11.62 0.46 -11.90
CA GLN A 267 13.09 0.47 -11.84
C GLN A 267 13.65 1.36 -10.70
N GLY A 268 14.32 0.72 -9.74
CA GLY A 268 14.99 1.38 -8.62
C GLY A 268 16.51 1.34 -8.78
N GLY A 269 17.18 2.47 -8.59
CA GLY A 269 18.64 2.56 -8.61
C GLY A 269 19.24 2.59 -7.20
N ILE A 270 20.32 1.84 -6.98
CA ILE A 270 21.16 1.95 -5.78
C ILE A 270 22.40 2.76 -6.14
N PHE A 271 22.62 3.87 -5.42
CA PHE A 271 23.62 4.88 -5.76
C PHE A 271 24.59 5.16 -4.62
N THR A 272 25.83 5.48 -4.97
CA THR A 272 26.76 6.19 -4.07
C THR A 272 27.16 7.54 -4.64
N VAL A 273 27.23 8.57 -3.80
CA VAL A 273 27.62 9.94 -4.16
C VAL A 273 28.56 10.53 -3.10
N PRO A 274 29.55 11.38 -3.44
CA PRO A 274 30.35 12.09 -2.44
C PRO A 274 29.49 12.96 -1.51
N ALA A 275 29.78 12.94 -0.21
CA ALA A 275 28.99 13.63 0.82
C ALA A 275 29.08 15.18 0.76
N ASP A 276 29.96 15.71 -0.10
CA ASP A 276 30.16 17.11 -0.43
C ASP A 276 29.55 17.52 -1.79
N GLY A 277 28.91 16.58 -2.52
CA GLY A 277 28.37 16.82 -3.86
C GLY A 277 29.44 17.10 -4.92
N SER A 278 30.71 16.71 -4.69
CA SER A 278 31.82 16.99 -5.62
C SER A 278 31.67 16.32 -6.99
N ALA A 279 31.12 15.11 -7.06
CA ALA A 279 30.85 14.36 -8.30
C ALA A 279 29.36 14.00 -8.46
N ALA A 280 29.00 13.41 -9.60
CA ALA A 280 27.68 12.85 -9.83
C ALA A 280 27.47 11.54 -9.03
N PRO A 281 26.22 11.15 -8.73
CA PRO A 281 25.90 9.82 -8.19
C PRO A 281 26.29 8.71 -9.17
N VAL A 282 26.86 7.63 -8.65
CA VAL A 282 27.21 6.40 -9.39
C VAL A 282 26.24 5.30 -9.00
N MET A 283 25.60 4.67 -10.00
CA MET A 283 24.63 3.57 -9.82
C MET A 283 25.34 2.20 -9.83
N HIS A 284 24.95 1.29 -8.93
CA HIS A 284 25.58 -0.04 -8.74
C HIS A 284 24.79 -1.21 -9.34
N ASN A 285 23.61 -0.94 -9.91
CA ASN A 285 22.65 -1.92 -10.41
C ASN A 285 22.01 -1.51 -11.76
N SER A 286 22.75 -0.79 -12.61
CA SER A 286 22.26 -0.29 -13.92
C SER A 286 21.91 -1.37 -14.95
N ASP A 287 22.26 -2.62 -14.67
CA ASP A 287 21.89 -3.83 -15.40
C ASP A 287 20.57 -4.47 -14.93
N PHE A 288 19.96 -3.97 -13.86
CA PHE A 288 18.66 -4.42 -13.35
C PHE A 288 17.53 -3.47 -13.75
N MET A 289 16.35 -4.03 -14.05
CA MET A 289 15.17 -3.26 -14.49
C MET A 289 13.97 -3.32 -13.52
N GLY A 290 14.07 -4.10 -12.44
CA GLY A 290 13.09 -4.12 -11.34
C GLY A 290 13.40 -3.09 -10.25
N ALA A 291 12.59 -3.07 -9.19
CA ALA A 291 12.81 -2.23 -8.02
C ALA A 291 14.08 -2.61 -7.24
N ALA A 292 14.61 -1.66 -6.47
CA ALA A 292 15.72 -1.89 -5.54
C ALA A 292 15.55 -1.03 -4.28
N SER A 293 15.83 -1.61 -3.11
CA SER A 293 15.56 -1.02 -1.79
C SER A 293 16.59 -1.45 -0.74
N SER A 294 16.48 -0.87 0.46
CA SER A 294 17.28 -1.19 1.66
C SER A 294 18.80 -1.34 1.43
N PRO A 295 19.49 -0.37 0.82
CA PRO A 295 20.93 -0.44 0.62
C PRO A 295 21.70 -0.06 1.90
N VAL A 296 22.54 -0.97 2.38
CA VAL A 296 23.31 -0.84 3.61
C VAL A 296 24.81 -1.07 3.39
N TYR A 297 25.64 -0.30 4.08
CA TYR A 297 27.09 -0.54 4.15
C TYR A 297 27.43 -1.61 5.19
N SER A 298 28.49 -2.39 4.94
CA SER A 298 29.14 -3.15 6.00
C SER A 298 29.78 -2.20 7.03
N PRO A 299 29.89 -2.56 8.32
CA PRO A 299 30.44 -1.68 9.36
C PRO A 299 31.90 -1.23 9.10
N ASP A 300 32.65 -2.03 8.33
CA ASP A 300 34.03 -1.76 7.93
C ASP A 300 34.17 -0.96 6.61
N GLY A 301 33.04 -0.62 5.97
CA GLY A 301 32.98 0.18 4.75
C GLY A 301 33.55 -0.49 3.49
N LYS A 302 33.71 -1.83 3.48
CA LYS A 302 34.22 -2.56 2.30
C LYS A 302 33.14 -3.10 1.36
N SER A 303 31.91 -3.29 1.85
CA SER A 303 30.83 -3.90 1.10
C SER A 303 29.54 -3.09 1.17
N ILE A 304 28.69 -3.28 0.17
CA ILE A 304 27.29 -2.81 0.13
C ILE A 304 26.39 -4.02 -0.07
N ALA A 305 25.32 -4.13 0.71
CA ALA A 305 24.23 -5.07 0.46
C ALA A 305 22.93 -4.31 0.16
N TRP A 306 22.05 -4.87 -0.68
CA TRP A 306 20.72 -4.31 -0.96
C TRP A 306 19.74 -5.39 -1.39
N LEU A 307 18.46 -5.01 -1.49
CA LEU A 307 17.38 -5.82 -2.02
C LEU A 307 17.08 -5.43 -3.47
N GLN A 308 17.00 -6.42 -4.35
CA GLN A 308 16.89 -6.23 -5.79
C GLN A 308 15.83 -7.15 -6.41
N MET A 309 14.79 -6.57 -7.00
CA MET A 309 13.90 -7.28 -7.93
C MET A 309 14.57 -7.36 -9.31
N ALA A 310 14.33 -8.45 -10.03
CA ALA A 310 14.88 -8.67 -11.37
C ALA A 310 13.90 -8.24 -12.48
N THR A 311 12.60 -8.35 -12.21
CA THR A 311 11.53 -8.28 -13.20
C THR A 311 11.07 -6.84 -13.44
N ARG A 312 11.19 -6.41 -14.69
CA ARG A 312 10.78 -5.08 -15.15
C ARG A 312 9.26 -4.89 -14.99
N GLY A 313 8.85 -3.87 -14.24
CA GLY A 313 7.44 -3.50 -14.08
C GLY A 313 6.64 -4.36 -13.10
N TYR A 314 7.25 -5.38 -12.49
CA TYR A 314 6.60 -6.17 -11.44
C TYR A 314 7.00 -5.61 -10.06
N GLU A 315 6.02 -5.24 -9.22
CA GLU A 315 6.26 -4.71 -7.87
C GLU A 315 6.24 -5.76 -6.78
N SER A 316 5.86 -7.00 -7.12
CA SER A 316 5.79 -8.13 -6.19
C SER A 316 6.74 -9.26 -6.57
N ASP A 317 7.75 -8.96 -7.39
CA ASP A 317 8.88 -9.85 -7.66
C ASP A 317 9.70 -10.09 -6.38
N GLN A 318 10.52 -11.13 -6.38
CA GLN A 318 11.34 -11.45 -5.22
C GLN A 318 12.42 -10.40 -5.00
N ASN A 319 12.49 -9.81 -3.80
CA ASN A 319 13.65 -9.06 -3.33
C ASN A 319 14.85 -10.00 -3.16
N GLN A 320 15.80 -9.96 -4.09
CA GLN A 320 17.01 -10.76 -4.05
C GLN A 320 18.09 -10.01 -3.28
N ILE A 321 18.71 -10.65 -2.29
CA ILE A 321 19.81 -10.04 -1.52
C ILE A 321 21.07 -10.05 -2.40
N LEU A 322 21.51 -8.87 -2.83
CA LEU A 322 22.78 -8.70 -3.53
C LEU A 322 23.85 -8.14 -2.58
N LEU A 323 25.08 -8.60 -2.76
CA LEU A 323 26.27 -8.15 -2.03
C LEU A 323 27.36 -7.73 -3.02
N LEU A 324 27.80 -6.48 -2.93
CA LEU A 324 28.90 -5.86 -3.68
C LEU A 324 30.13 -5.71 -2.78
N ASP A 325 31.28 -6.19 -3.24
CA ASP A 325 32.59 -5.77 -2.72
C ASP A 325 33.05 -4.50 -3.44
N ILE A 326 33.28 -3.41 -2.68
CA ILE A 326 33.54 -2.08 -3.25
C ILE A 326 34.92 -2.04 -3.95
N ALA A 327 35.91 -2.79 -3.46
CA ALA A 327 37.29 -2.71 -3.97
C ALA A 327 37.48 -3.43 -5.32
N SER A 328 36.81 -4.56 -5.52
CA SER A 328 36.88 -5.41 -6.72
C SER A 328 35.67 -5.24 -7.66
N GLN A 329 34.66 -4.48 -7.23
CA GLN A 329 33.37 -4.29 -7.91
C GLN A 329 32.63 -5.60 -8.22
N GLN A 330 32.97 -6.69 -7.53
CA GLN A 330 32.31 -7.99 -7.70
C GLN A 330 30.98 -8.02 -6.94
N ARG A 331 29.92 -8.46 -7.61
CA ARG A 331 28.57 -8.59 -7.06
C ARG A 331 28.17 -10.07 -7.03
N ARG A 332 27.48 -10.51 -5.97
CA ARG A 332 26.91 -11.85 -5.86
C ARG A 332 25.53 -11.81 -5.20
N ARG A 333 24.61 -12.65 -5.68
CA ARG A 333 23.35 -12.95 -4.98
C ARG A 333 23.65 -13.89 -3.81
N LEU A 334 23.11 -13.59 -2.63
CA LEU A 334 23.11 -14.50 -1.49
C LEU A 334 21.83 -15.34 -1.49
N ILE A 335 21.89 -16.54 -0.88
CA ILE A 335 20.79 -17.49 -0.71
C ILE A 335 19.96 -17.68 -1.99
N ALA A 336 20.64 -17.94 -3.10
CA ALA A 336 20.02 -17.94 -4.43
C ALA A 336 18.87 -18.96 -4.63
N SER A 337 18.75 -19.97 -3.76
CA SER A 337 17.67 -20.96 -3.74
C SER A 337 16.53 -20.65 -2.77
N TRP A 338 16.57 -19.51 -2.05
CA TRP A 338 15.50 -19.05 -1.17
C TRP A 338 14.37 -18.42 -1.98
N ASP A 339 13.12 -18.58 -1.55
CA ASP A 339 11.92 -18.24 -2.32
C ASP A 339 11.03 -17.16 -1.69
N ARG A 340 11.34 -16.68 -0.48
CA ARG A 340 10.64 -15.54 0.16
C ARG A 340 11.25 -14.21 -0.27
N SER A 341 10.44 -13.16 -0.22
CA SER A 341 10.87 -11.78 -0.42
C SER A 341 11.11 -11.12 0.95
N PRO A 342 12.35 -10.78 1.34
CA PRO A 342 12.61 -9.91 2.49
C PRO A 342 12.18 -8.46 2.20
N ASP A 343 11.81 -7.71 3.23
CA ASP A 343 11.43 -6.29 3.12
C ASP A 343 12.55 -5.32 3.52
N SER A 344 13.38 -5.71 4.50
CA SER A 344 14.48 -4.89 4.99
C SER A 344 15.69 -5.73 5.41
N ILE A 345 16.88 -5.13 5.35
CA ILE A 345 18.15 -5.74 5.75
C ILE A 345 19.04 -4.79 6.55
N GLU A 346 19.82 -5.33 7.48
CA GLU A 346 20.88 -4.62 8.24
C GLU A 346 22.12 -5.54 8.34
N PHE A 347 23.33 -4.99 8.42
CA PHE A 347 24.51 -5.79 8.81
C PHE A 347 24.57 -5.95 10.34
N SER A 348 25.07 -7.10 10.81
CA SER A 348 25.51 -7.21 12.21
C SER A 348 26.69 -6.29 12.50
N ALA A 349 26.86 -5.90 13.76
CA ALA A 349 27.90 -4.95 14.18
C ALA A 349 29.35 -5.40 13.90
N ASP A 350 29.57 -6.71 13.73
CA ASP A 350 30.84 -7.33 13.32
C ASP A 350 31.00 -7.52 11.79
N GLY A 351 29.94 -7.25 11.02
CA GLY A 351 29.88 -7.45 9.57
C GLY A 351 29.83 -8.91 9.10
N SER A 352 29.69 -9.90 10.00
CA SER A 352 29.69 -11.33 9.62
C SER A 352 28.35 -11.85 9.13
N LYS A 353 27.25 -11.14 9.44
CA LYS A 353 25.87 -11.51 9.12
C LYS A 353 25.12 -10.34 8.48
N LEU A 354 24.04 -10.68 7.79
CA LEU A 354 22.90 -9.79 7.58
C LEU A 354 21.76 -10.24 8.51
N PHE A 355 20.99 -9.28 9.01
CA PHE A 355 19.67 -9.49 9.61
C PHE A 355 18.60 -9.08 8.59
N LEU A 356 17.52 -9.83 8.51
CA LEU A 356 16.47 -9.67 7.49
C LEU A 356 15.09 -9.62 8.16
N GLN A 357 14.20 -8.74 7.69
CA GLN A 357 12.75 -8.79 7.95
C GLN A 357 12.09 -9.52 6.79
N VAL A 358 11.25 -10.54 7.07
CA VAL A 358 10.65 -11.40 6.04
C VAL A 358 9.21 -11.79 6.43
N PRO A 359 8.22 -11.53 5.56
CA PRO A 359 6.88 -12.10 5.68
C PRO A 359 6.94 -13.63 5.61
N TYR A 360 6.41 -14.31 6.64
CA TYR A 360 6.48 -15.76 6.78
C TYR A 360 5.23 -16.30 7.48
N GLU A 361 4.35 -16.95 6.71
CA GLU A 361 3.03 -17.42 7.19
C GLU A 361 2.24 -16.24 7.80
N ILE A 362 1.92 -16.28 9.10
CA ILE A 362 1.27 -15.17 9.82
C ILE A 362 2.23 -14.19 10.51
N ASP A 363 3.54 -14.32 10.35
CA ASP A 363 4.52 -13.53 11.11
C ASP A 363 5.34 -12.60 10.19
N GLU A 364 5.68 -11.40 10.68
CA GLU A 364 6.80 -10.63 10.11
C GLU A 364 8.06 -11.01 10.90
N ALA A 365 8.83 -11.92 10.34
CA ALA A 365 9.88 -12.63 11.07
C ALA A 365 11.26 -12.02 10.85
N VAL A 366 12.05 -11.95 11.93
CA VAL A 366 13.48 -11.62 11.86
C VAL A 366 14.27 -12.88 11.59
N PHE A 367 15.13 -12.84 10.57
CA PHE A 367 16.11 -13.87 10.25
C PHE A 367 17.53 -13.31 10.38
N SER A 368 18.51 -14.20 10.57
CA SER A 368 19.93 -13.90 10.38
C SER A 368 20.53 -14.81 9.32
N LEU A 369 21.28 -14.20 8.41
CA LEU A 369 22.02 -14.83 7.33
C LEU A 369 23.51 -14.65 7.58
N THR A 370 24.22 -15.74 7.86
CA THR A 370 25.70 -15.70 7.97
C THR A 370 26.30 -15.61 6.57
N ILE A 371 27.13 -14.60 6.31
CA ILE A 371 27.53 -14.24 4.92
C ILE A 371 28.55 -15.24 4.33
N ALA A 372 29.35 -15.89 5.19
CA ALA A 372 30.46 -16.74 4.78
C ALA A 372 30.07 -18.16 4.33
N ASP A 373 28.97 -18.70 4.88
CA ASP A 373 28.43 -20.04 4.56
C ASP A 373 26.98 -19.99 4.04
N GLU A 374 26.40 -18.79 3.92
CA GLU A 374 25.01 -18.51 3.55
C GLU A 374 23.97 -19.20 4.43
N LYS A 375 24.33 -19.51 5.68
CA LYS A 375 23.41 -20.11 6.64
C LYS A 375 22.39 -19.10 7.12
N LEU A 376 21.14 -19.27 6.66
CA LEU A 376 19.95 -18.59 7.15
C LEU A 376 19.41 -19.25 8.44
N THR A 377 18.89 -18.47 9.39
CA THR A 377 18.28 -18.94 10.65
C THR A 377 17.25 -17.93 11.15
N ARG A 378 16.01 -18.37 11.47
CA ARG A 378 14.97 -17.51 12.07
C ARG A 378 15.33 -17.17 13.52
N LEU A 379 15.12 -15.92 13.93
CA LEU A 379 15.44 -15.39 15.27
C LEU A 379 14.21 -14.99 16.10
N SER A 380 13.06 -14.71 15.48
CA SER A 380 11.83 -14.31 16.18
C SER A 380 10.77 -15.43 16.26
N GLY A 381 9.97 -15.40 17.33
CA GLY A 381 8.75 -16.21 17.47
C GLY A 381 7.55 -15.63 16.69
N LYS A 382 6.33 -15.89 17.17
CA LYS A 382 5.07 -15.34 16.63
C LYS A 382 5.02 -13.81 16.69
N GLY A 383 4.29 -13.19 15.75
CA GLY A 383 3.90 -11.78 15.72
C GLY A 383 4.54 -10.97 14.59
N THR A 384 4.05 -9.75 14.39
CA THR A 384 4.54 -8.82 13.38
C THR A 384 5.64 -7.93 13.96
N VAL A 385 6.90 -8.19 13.60
CA VAL A 385 8.02 -7.26 13.87
C VAL A 385 7.98 -6.10 12.87
N SER A 386 7.92 -4.87 13.40
CA SER A 386 7.91 -3.62 12.63
C SER A 386 9.32 -3.03 12.45
N SER A 387 10.22 -3.27 13.40
CA SER A 387 11.64 -2.91 13.28
C SER A 387 12.50 -3.71 14.26
N PHE A 388 13.80 -3.80 13.97
CA PHE A 388 14.80 -4.39 14.86
C PHE A 388 16.04 -3.47 14.96
N GLN A 389 16.91 -3.73 15.94
CA GLN A 389 18.22 -3.09 16.14
C GLN A 389 19.09 -3.99 17.02
N GLU A 390 20.34 -4.27 16.63
CA GLU A 390 21.26 -5.06 17.47
C GLU A 390 21.60 -4.32 18.79
N LEU A 391 21.51 -5.01 19.92
CA LEU A 391 21.99 -4.54 21.23
C LEU A 391 23.33 -5.19 21.60
N GLY A 392 23.53 -6.43 21.19
CA GLY A 392 24.79 -7.18 21.27
C GLY A 392 24.68 -8.54 20.58
N PRO A 393 25.74 -9.38 20.62
CA PRO A 393 25.83 -10.60 19.80
C PRO A 393 24.66 -11.59 19.94
N ASP A 394 24.10 -11.65 21.15
CA ASP A 394 23.01 -12.55 21.55
C ASP A 394 21.67 -11.81 21.81
N SER A 395 21.55 -10.51 21.48
CA SER A 395 20.35 -9.73 21.77
C SER A 395 20.05 -8.56 20.81
N MET A 396 18.76 -8.38 20.53
CA MET A 396 18.21 -7.28 19.74
C MET A 396 17.15 -6.53 20.54
N LEU A 397 16.94 -5.26 20.22
CA LEU A 397 15.65 -4.63 20.44
C LEU A 397 14.78 -4.90 19.21
N VAL A 398 13.55 -5.33 19.41
CA VAL A 398 12.53 -5.41 18.36
C VAL A 398 11.33 -4.54 18.75
N THR A 399 10.80 -3.79 17.79
CA THR A 399 9.47 -3.18 17.90
C THR A 399 8.51 -4.13 17.20
N MET A 400 7.48 -4.60 17.90
CA MET A 400 6.53 -5.55 17.34
C MET A 400 5.11 -5.38 17.88
N ASN A 401 4.15 -5.89 17.12
CA ASN A 401 2.73 -5.86 17.40
C ASN A 401 2.08 -7.22 17.11
N THR A 402 0.82 -7.36 17.51
CA THR A 402 -0.06 -8.51 17.24
C THR A 402 -1.49 -8.02 17.02
N PHE A 403 -2.43 -8.92 16.70
CA PHE A 403 -3.86 -8.58 16.83
C PHE A 403 -4.26 -8.15 18.25
N GLN A 404 -3.48 -8.50 19.28
CA GLN A 404 -3.78 -8.18 20.68
C GLN A 404 -3.20 -6.85 21.17
N PHE A 405 -2.09 -6.36 20.60
CA PHE A 405 -1.45 -5.12 21.02
C PHE A 405 -0.75 -4.39 19.85
N PRO A 406 -0.77 -3.04 19.81
CA PRO A 406 0.00 -2.24 18.86
C PRO A 406 1.50 -2.27 19.18
N ASP A 407 2.31 -1.64 18.32
CA ASP A 407 3.77 -1.57 18.47
C ASP A 407 4.22 -1.24 19.89
N ALA A 408 4.96 -2.20 20.46
CA ALA A 408 5.72 -2.07 21.69
C ALA A 408 7.13 -2.64 21.47
N ALA A 409 8.10 -2.12 22.21
CA ALA A 409 9.48 -2.57 22.16
C ALA A 409 9.74 -3.72 23.14
N PHE A 410 10.52 -4.70 22.70
CA PHE A 410 10.95 -5.88 23.46
C PHE A 410 12.45 -6.12 23.23
N ILE A 411 13.15 -6.64 24.23
CA ILE A 411 14.46 -7.27 24.03
C ILE A 411 14.18 -8.72 23.56
N LEU A 412 14.65 -9.05 22.37
CA LEU A 412 14.68 -10.41 21.83
C LEU A 412 16.07 -11.01 22.12
N ASN A 413 16.12 -12.12 22.84
CA ASN A 413 17.33 -12.95 22.89
C ASN A 413 17.43 -13.73 21.58
N THR A 414 18.54 -13.60 20.85
CA THR A 414 18.73 -14.24 19.53
C THR A 414 19.28 -15.67 19.64
N THR A 415 19.39 -16.21 20.87
CA THR A 415 19.88 -17.56 21.17
C THR A 415 18.88 -18.36 22.01
N GLY A 416 19.00 -19.68 21.99
CA GLY A 416 18.17 -20.58 22.79
C GLY A 416 16.68 -20.46 22.44
N ASN A 417 15.85 -20.15 23.42
CA ASN A 417 14.39 -20.19 23.30
C ASN A 417 13.76 -18.87 22.79
N MET A 418 14.53 -18.01 22.10
CA MET A 418 14.04 -16.77 21.44
C MET A 418 13.14 -15.91 22.34
N GLN A 419 13.54 -15.72 23.60
CA GLN A 419 12.69 -15.10 24.62
C GLN A 419 12.57 -13.58 24.42
N LEU A 420 11.32 -13.09 24.49
CA LEU A 420 10.97 -11.68 24.43
C LEU A 420 10.79 -11.10 25.84
N THR A 421 11.49 -10.01 26.15
CA THR A 421 11.35 -9.25 27.40
C THR A 421 10.81 -7.85 27.08
N LYS A 422 9.60 -7.52 27.53
CA LYS A 422 8.92 -6.26 27.19
C LYS A 422 9.62 -5.05 27.84
N VAL A 423 9.86 -3.99 27.04
CA VAL A 423 10.54 -2.75 27.47
C VAL A 423 9.56 -1.60 27.69
N THR A 424 8.51 -1.49 26.87
CA THR A 424 7.56 -0.37 26.86
C THR A 424 6.13 -0.84 27.14
N SER A 425 5.36 -0.10 27.94
CA SER A 425 4.07 -0.52 28.51
C SER A 425 2.96 0.55 28.48
N GLU A 426 3.12 1.57 27.63
CA GLU A 426 2.24 2.75 27.48
C GLU A 426 0.75 2.42 27.25
N ASN A 427 0.43 1.23 26.77
CA ASN A 427 -0.93 0.80 26.42
C ASN A 427 -1.51 -0.27 27.36
N ASP A 428 -0.72 -0.76 28.32
CA ASP A 428 -1.10 -1.89 29.19
C ASP A 428 -2.26 -1.52 30.12
N ALA A 429 -2.38 -0.25 30.49
CA ALA A 429 -3.51 0.29 31.26
C ALA A 429 -4.76 0.62 30.42
N ILE A 430 -4.64 0.66 29.09
CA ILE A 430 -5.76 0.92 28.14
C ILE A 430 -6.37 -0.41 27.68
N LEU A 431 -5.52 -1.39 27.37
CA LEU A 431 -5.92 -2.72 26.89
C LEU A 431 -6.10 -3.73 28.04
N GLY A 432 -5.54 -3.46 29.21
CA GLY A 432 -5.63 -4.32 30.39
C GLY A 432 -7.07 -4.54 30.85
N GLY A 433 -7.52 -5.80 30.80
CA GLY A 433 -8.89 -6.18 31.15
C GLY A 433 -9.88 -6.05 29.99
N LEU A 434 -9.43 -5.91 28.73
CA LEU A 434 -10.28 -6.06 27.55
C LEU A 434 -10.11 -7.44 26.91
N TRP A 435 -11.14 -7.93 26.20
CA TRP A 435 -10.99 -9.09 25.33
C TRP A 435 -10.28 -8.70 24.03
N MET A 436 -9.07 -9.23 23.90
CA MET A 436 -8.30 -9.21 22.67
C MET A 436 -8.07 -10.67 22.27
N SER A 437 -8.82 -11.16 21.27
CA SER A 437 -8.57 -12.47 20.68
C SER A 437 -7.14 -12.53 20.16
N ASP A 438 -6.42 -13.60 20.46
CA ASP A 438 -5.28 -14.03 19.65
C ASP A 438 -5.81 -14.58 18.31
N VAL A 439 -4.89 -14.97 17.42
CA VAL A 439 -5.21 -15.65 16.16
C VAL A 439 -4.83 -17.13 16.22
N ASP A 440 -5.83 -17.98 16.02
CA ASP A 440 -5.67 -19.40 15.70
C ASP A 440 -5.58 -19.55 14.16
N THR A 441 -4.78 -20.49 13.67
CA THR A 441 -4.68 -20.78 12.22
C THR A 441 -5.04 -22.23 11.89
N PHE A 442 -5.59 -22.39 10.69
CA PHE A 442 -5.98 -23.67 10.10
C PHE A 442 -5.48 -23.75 8.66
N TRP A 443 -5.24 -24.97 8.18
CA TRP A 443 -4.75 -25.21 6.83
C TRP A 443 -5.70 -26.14 6.08
N PHE A 444 -5.88 -25.88 4.78
CA PHE A 444 -6.76 -26.64 3.90
C PHE A 444 -6.14 -26.78 2.50
N THR A 445 -6.65 -27.74 1.71
CA THR A 445 -6.28 -27.87 0.30
C THR A 445 -7.05 -26.85 -0.53
N GLY A 446 -6.36 -25.81 -1.01
CA GLY A 446 -6.89 -24.75 -1.84
C GLY A 446 -6.92 -25.10 -3.33
N ALA A 447 -6.78 -24.07 -4.16
CA ALA A 447 -6.50 -24.19 -5.58
C ALA A 447 -5.16 -24.90 -5.84
N LEU A 448 -4.95 -25.35 -7.09
CA LEU A 448 -3.73 -26.05 -7.54
C LEU A 448 -3.33 -27.28 -6.69
N ASP A 449 -4.26 -27.83 -5.90
CA ASP A 449 -4.07 -28.84 -4.85
C ASP A 449 -3.01 -28.47 -3.78
N GLN A 450 -2.68 -27.19 -3.63
CA GLN A 450 -1.70 -26.69 -2.65
C GLN A 450 -2.32 -26.51 -1.25
N GLN A 451 -1.48 -26.32 -0.23
CA GLN A 451 -1.93 -25.95 1.12
C GLN A 451 -2.05 -24.43 1.24
N VAL A 452 -3.18 -23.98 1.77
CA VAL A 452 -3.52 -22.57 1.95
C VAL A 452 -3.90 -22.34 3.42
N GLU A 453 -3.46 -21.22 3.98
CA GLU A 453 -3.68 -20.88 5.38
C GLU A 453 -4.94 -20.02 5.57
N GLY A 454 -5.68 -20.31 6.63
CA GLY A 454 -6.78 -19.49 7.12
C GLY A 454 -6.59 -19.11 8.58
N LEU A 455 -7.02 -17.91 8.92
CA LEU A 455 -6.94 -17.31 10.26
C LEU A 455 -8.35 -17.22 10.86
N VAL A 456 -8.46 -17.43 12.17
CA VAL A 456 -9.69 -17.21 12.93
C VAL A 456 -9.44 -16.37 14.18
N LEU A 457 -10.36 -15.44 14.46
CA LEU A 457 -10.45 -14.72 15.74
C LEU A 457 -11.85 -14.90 16.35
N TYR A 458 -11.90 -15.09 17.67
CA TYR A 458 -13.13 -15.46 18.39
C TYR A 458 -13.82 -14.26 19.06
N PRO A 459 -15.18 -14.25 19.07
CA PRO A 459 -15.93 -13.12 19.58
C PRO A 459 -15.80 -12.92 21.10
N TYR A 460 -16.06 -11.69 21.56
CA TYR A 460 -16.28 -11.43 22.98
C TYR A 460 -17.43 -12.29 23.51
N GLY A 461 -17.22 -13.00 24.62
CA GLY A 461 -18.22 -13.90 25.18
C GLY A 461 -18.38 -15.20 24.38
N PHE A 462 -17.29 -15.68 23.77
CA PHE A 462 -17.27 -16.96 23.06
C PHE A 462 -17.59 -18.14 24.00
N ASP A 463 -18.38 -19.06 23.45
CA ASP A 463 -18.86 -20.29 24.06
C ASP A 463 -19.11 -21.27 22.90
N PRO A 464 -18.32 -22.35 22.75
CA PRO A 464 -18.42 -23.24 21.60
C PRO A 464 -19.73 -24.06 21.54
N SER A 465 -20.62 -23.94 22.54
CA SER A 465 -21.99 -24.48 22.47
C SER A 465 -23.00 -23.55 21.78
N LYS A 466 -22.65 -22.27 21.56
CA LYS A 466 -23.51 -21.28 20.89
C LYS A 466 -23.21 -21.16 19.40
N LYS A 467 -24.16 -20.57 18.65
CA LYS A 467 -23.99 -20.17 17.25
C LYS A 467 -23.66 -18.68 17.14
N TYR A 468 -22.69 -18.35 16.29
CA TYR A 468 -22.22 -16.98 16.02
C TYR A 468 -22.24 -16.69 14.50
N PRO A 469 -22.58 -15.46 14.09
CA PRO A 469 -22.42 -15.02 12.70
C PRO A 469 -20.93 -14.99 12.32
N THR A 470 -20.62 -15.22 11.05
CA THR A 470 -19.24 -15.20 10.55
C THR A 470 -18.98 -13.94 9.74
N ALA A 471 -17.96 -13.17 10.11
CA ALA A 471 -17.42 -12.07 9.32
C ALA A 471 -16.24 -12.59 8.48
N PHE A 472 -16.49 -12.82 7.20
CA PHE A 472 -15.49 -13.27 6.24
C PHE A 472 -14.77 -12.07 5.65
N VAL A 473 -13.47 -11.92 5.94
CA VAL A 473 -12.69 -10.72 5.61
C VAL A 473 -11.63 -11.05 4.56
N ILE A 474 -11.62 -10.29 3.47
CA ILE A 474 -10.79 -10.48 2.29
C ILE A 474 -9.76 -9.35 2.22
N HIS A 475 -8.47 -9.68 2.20
CA HIS A 475 -7.40 -8.67 2.17
C HIS A 475 -7.27 -7.95 0.81
N GLY A 476 -6.57 -6.82 0.85
CA GLY A 476 -6.11 -6.11 -0.35
C GLY A 476 -4.86 -6.76 -0.96
N GLY A 477 -4.09 -5.96 -1.70
CA GLY A 477 -2.98 -6.43 -2.53
C GLY A 477 -3.43 -6.53 -4.00
N PRO A 478 -3.46 -7.72 -4.62
CA PRO A 478 -3.56 -9.03 -3.98
C PRO A 478 -2.28 -9.62 -3.38
N GLN A 479 -1.09 -9.14 -3.76
CA GLN A 479 0.21 -9.67 -3.34
C GLN A 479 0.62 -9.26 -1.93
N SER A 480 -0.25 -9.55 -0.96
CA SER A 480 0.00 -9.40 0.48
C SER A 480 -0.62 -10.58 1.22
N SER A 481 -0.24 -10.80 2.47
CA SER A 481 -0.85 -11.82 3.33
C SER A 481 -1.33 -11.16 4.62
N TRP A 482 -2.41 -11.66 5.21
CA TRP A 482 -2.84 -11.19 6.52
C TRP A 482 -1.97 -11.83 7.61
N ASN A 483 -1.15 -11.00 8.27
CA ASN A 483 -0.28 -11.39 9.38
C ASN A 483 -0.94 -11.17 10.75
N ASN A 484 -0.34 -11.67 11.82
CA ASN A 484 -0.71 -11.39 13.20
C ASN A 484 -0.24 -9.98 13.57
N GLY A 485 -0.94 -8.98 13.01
CA GLY A 485 -0.54 -7.57 13.06
C GLY A 485 -1.65 -6.61 13.48
N TRP A 486 -1.25 -5.53 14.16
CA TRP A 486 -2.15 -4.48 14.62
C TRP A 486 -2.45 -3.46 13.51
N SER A 487 -3.66 -3.53 12.96
CA SER A 487 -4.16 -2.48 12.07
C SER A 487 -4.95 -1.42 12.83
N TYR A 488 -4.71 -0.14 12.53
CA TYR A 488 -5.58 0.98 12.89
C TYR A 488 -6.62 1.33 11.81
N ARG A 489 -6.63 0.60 10.68
CA ARG A 489 -7.57 0.77 9.56
C ARG A 489 -8.63 -0.34 9.55
N TRP A 490 -8.19 -1.58 9.75
CA TRP A 490 -9.00 -2.80 9.71
C TRP A 490 -8.62 -3.71 10.90
N ASN A 491 -8.99 -3.31 12.12
CA ASN A 491 -8.63 -4.08 13.32
C ASN A 491 -9.61 -5.26 13.52
N MET A 492 -9.14 -6.50 13.35
CA MET A 492 -10.02 -7.68 13.45
C MET A 492 -10.61 -7.89 14.85
N ASN A 493 -9.92 -7.46 15.90
CA ASN A 493 -10.46 -7.49 17.27
C ASN A 493 -11.64 -6.53 17.46
N ALA A 494 -11.73 -5.43 16.69
CA ALA A 494 -12.91 -4.57 16.68
C ALA A 494 -14.15 -5.27 16.11
N PHE A 495 -13.99 -6.14 15.10
CA PHE A 495 -15.06 -6.97 14.53
C PHE A 495 -15.46 -8.11 15.49
N ALA A 496 -14.48 -8.85 16.02
CA ALA A 496 -14.72 -9.94 16.96
C ALA A 496 -15.48 -9.47 18.21
N ASN A 497 -15.14 -8.30 18.75
CA ASN A 497 -15.86 -7.71 19.88
C ASN A 497 -17.32 -7.29 19.57
N GLN A 498 -17.76 -7.27 18.31
CA GLN A 498 -19.19 -7.11 17.95
C GLN A 498 -19.98 -8.42 18.05
N GLY A 499 -19.33 -9.57 18.24
CA GLY A 499 -19.99 -10.88 18.33
C GLY A 499 -19.85 -11.77 17.09
N TYR A 500 -19.01 -11.39 16.12
CA TYR A 500 -18.69 -12.24 14.97
C TYR A 500 -17.51 -13.16 15.28
N VAL A 501 -17.56 -14.37 14.76
CA VAL A 501 -16.36 -15.13 14.44
C VAL A 501 -15.75 -14.50 13.19
N VAL A 502 -14.48 -14.07 13.26
CA VAL A 502 -13.79 -13.48 12.10
C VAL A 502 -12.99 -14.58 11.41
N VAL A 503 -13.11 -14.68 10.09
CA VAL A 503 -12.38 -15.65 9.26
C VAL A 503 -11.72 -14.93 8.10
N ILE A 504 -10.42 -15.17 7.91
CA ILE A 504 -9.61 -14.67 6.79
C ILE A 504 -8.94 -15.87 6.13
N ILE A 505 -8.74 -15.81 4.81
CA ILE A 505 -7.96 -16.78 4.04
C ILE A 505 -6.83 -16.03 3.35
N ASN A 506 -5.59 -16.49 3.53
CA ASN A 506 -4.41 -15.96 2.83
C ASN A 506 -4.26 -16.71 1.49
N PHE A 507 -5.03 -16.28 0.50
CA PHE A 507 -5.22 -16.97 -0.77
C PHE A 507 -3.99 -16.89 -1.70
N HIS A 508 -3.93 -17.78 -2.71
CA HIS A 508 -2.94 -17.79 -3.80
C HIS A 508 -2.69 -16.38 -4.32
N GLY A 509 -1.43 -15.96 -4.36
CA GLY A 509 -1.02 -14.57 -4.56
C GLY A 509 -0.34 -13.94 -3.34
N GLY A 510 -0.63 -14.43 -2.13
CA GLY A 510 -0.07 -13.88 -0.89
C GLY A 510 1.46 -14.02 -0.76
N SER A 511 2.13 -12.91 -0.46
CA SER A 511 3.60 -12.79 -0.46
C SER A 511 4.34 -13.69 0.54
N ALA A 512 3.73 -14.03 1.69
CA ALA A 512 4.38 -14.79 2.76
C ALA A 512 4.65 -16.27 2.43
N TYR A 513 4.05 -16.79 1.35
CA TYR A 513 4.07 -18.22 1.00
C TYR A 513 5.09 -18.59 -0.09
N GLY A 514 5.84 -17.61 -0.61
CA GLY A 514 6.96 -17.78 -1.54
C GLY A 514 6.58 -17.51 -3.00
N GLN A 515 7.56 -17.11 -3.83
CA GLN A 515 7.29 -16.45 -5.12
C GLN A 515 6.35 -17.20 -6.07
N ASN A 516 6.43 -18.53 -6.16
CA ASN A 516 5.51 -19.32 -7.01
C ASN A 516 4.03 -19.21 -6.58
N PHE A 517 3.76 -18.93 -5.30
CA PHE A 517 2.43 -18.67 -4.78
C PHE A 517 2.00 -17.23 -5.15
N THR A 518 2.90 -16.26 -5.03
CA THR A 518 2.72 -14.85 -5.47
C THR A 518 2.39 -14.75 -6.97
N ASP A 519 3.21 -15.37 -7.82
CA ASP A 519 3.09 -15.33 -9.29
C ASP A 519 1.82 -16.05 -9.81
N SER A 520 1.21 -16.92 -9.00
CA SER A 520 0.14 -17.81 -9.44
C SER A 520 -1.12 -17.09 -9.96
N ILE A 521 -1.32 -15.84 -9.57
CA ILE A 521 -2.51 -15.02 -9.90
C ILE A 521 -2.35 -14.09 -11.09
N THR A 522 -1.14 -13.99 -11.67
CA THR A 522 -0.88 -13.10 -12.80
C THR A 522 -1.79 -13.44 -13.98
N ARG A 523 -2.46 -12.42 -14.52
CA ARG A 523 -3.53 -12.47 -15.54
C ARG A 523 -4.80 -13.24 -15.15
N ASN A 524 -5.01 -13.56 -13.85
CA ASN A 524 -6.10 -14.43 -13.42
C ASN A 524 -6.82 -14.13 -12.08
N TRP A 525 -6.73 -12.90 -11.55
CA TRP A 525 -7.31 -12.43 -10.26
C TRP A 525 -8.66 -13.02 -9.80
N GLY A 526 -9.60 -13.32 -10.71
CA GLY A 526 -10.91 -13.92 -10.37
C GLY A 526 -10.92 -15.45 -10.23
N SER A 527 -9.77 -16.12 -10.30
CA SER A 527 -9.64 -17.58 -10.40
C SER A 527 -9.22 -18.24 -9.07
N TYR A 528 -7.94 -18.61 -8.90
CA TYR A 528 -7.43 -19.28 -7.70
C TYR A 528 -7.75 -18.53 -6.39
N PRO A 529 -7.69 -17.19 -6.31
CA PRO A 529 -8.12 -16.46 -5.11
C PRO A 529 -9.57 -16.73 -4.72
N PHE A 530 -10.48 -16.70 -5.70
CA PHE A 530 -11.89 -17.00 -5.45
C PHE A 530 -12.10 -18.47 -5.09
N GLU A 531 -11.37 -19.39 -5.73
CA GLU A 531 -11.40 -20.82 -5.40
C GLU A 531 -10.95 -21.09 -3.96
N ASP A 532 -9.85 -20.47 -3.51
CA ASP A 532 -9.35 -20.55 -2.14
C ASP A 532 -10.31 -19.95 -1.13
N LEU A 533 -10.84 -18.75 -1.41
CA LEU A 533 -11.79 -18.08 -0.52
C LEU A 533 -13.05 -18.93 -0.32
N MET A 534 -13.55 -19.58 -1.37
CA MET A 534 -14.70 -20.48 -1.25
C MET A 534 -14.33 -21.80 -0.55
N LYS A 535 -13.23 -22.46 -0.95
CA LYS A 535 -12.76 -23.73 -0.35
C LYS A 535 -12.43 -23.57 1.14
N GLY A 536 -11.76 -22.50 1.51
CA GLY A 536 -11.35 -22.21 2.89
C GLY A 536 -12.55 -21.90 3.78
N LEU A 537 -13.51 -21.11 3.30
CA LEU A 537 -14.77 -20.86 3.99
C LEU A 537 -15.61 -22.14 4.14
N ASP A 538 -15.70 -22.97 3.10
CA ASP A 538 -16.42 -24.25 3.16
C ASP A 538 -15.75 -25.25 4.11
N PHE A 539 -14.42 -25.35 4.08
CA PHE A 539 -13.65 -26.17 5.02
C PHE A 539 -13.87 -25.71 6.46
N TYR A 540 -13.77 -24.41 6.72
CA TYR A 540 -13.98 -23.82 8.03
C TYR A 540 -15.39 -24.11 8.56
N LEU A 541 -16.42 -23.74 7.80
CA LEU A 541 -17.82 -23.94 8.21
C LEU A 541 -18.20 -25.43 8.37
N ALA A 542 -17.61 -26.33 7.59
CA ALA A 542 -17.80 -27.78 7.74
C ALA A 542 -17.11 -28.36 8.99
N LYS A 543 -16.13 -27.65 9.56
CA LYS A 543 -15.40 -28.06 10.78
C LYS A 543 -15.99 -27.46 12.06
N THR A 544 -16.60 -26.28 11.99
CA THR A 544 -16.98 -25.51 13.18
C THR A 544 -18.43 -25.69 13.61
N THR A 545 -18.65 -26.28 14.78
CA THR A 545 -19.99 -26.43 15.37
C THR A 545 -20.60 -25.10 15.84
N TYR A 546 -19.78 -24.08 16.10
CA TYR A 546 -20.19 -22.78 16.65
C TYR A 546 -20.41 -21.65 15.62
N SER A 547 -19.96 -21.78 14.37
CA SER A 547 -20.32 -20.80 13.33
C SER A 547 -21.68 -21.09 12.71
N ASP A 548 -22.47 -20.05 12.49
CA ASP A 548 -23.75 -20.12 11.78
C ASP A 548 -23.51 -20.05 10.26
N CYS A 549 -23.57 -21.21 9.60
CA CYS A 549 -23.29 -21.36 8.17
C CYS A 549 -24.29 -20.60 7.28
N ASP A 550 -25.50 -20.34 7.78
CA ASP A 550 -26.52 -19.55 7.09
C ASP A 550 -26.38 -18.04 7.37
N ASN A 551 -25.40 -17.61 8.18
CA ASN A 551 -25.26 -16.24 8.65
C ASN A 551 -23.82 -15.72 8.49
N VAL A 552 -23.35 -15.74 7.24
CA VAL A 552 -22.03 -15.21 6.84
C VAL A 552 -22.21 -13.85 6.14
N VAL A 553 -21.41 -12.87 6.54
CA VAL A 553 -21.24 -11.58 5.84
C VAL A 553 -19.83 -11.51 5.27
N ALA A 554 -19.62 -10.88 4.11
CA ALA A 554 -18.28 -10.71 3.53
C ALA A 554 -17.89 -9.24 3.41
N LEU A 555 -16.61 -8.94 3.68
CA LEU A 555 -16.04 -7.60 3.65
C LEU A 555 -14.66 -7.62 2.99
N GLY A 556 -14.31 -6.58 2.22
CA GLY A 556 -12.98 -6.44 1.64
C GLY A 556 -12.64 -5.02 1.19
N ALA A 557 -11.35 -4.71 1.13
CA ALA A 557 -10.82 -3.43 0.67
C ALA A 557 -9.91 -3.58 -0.56
N SER A 558 -9.89 -2.60 -1.46
CA SER A 558 -8.99 -2.58 -2.63
C SER A 558 -9.21 -3.83 -3.52
N TYR A 559 -8.21 -4.68 -3.73
CA TYR A 559 -8.40 -6.01 -4.32
C TYR A 559 -9.49 -6.84 -3.61
N GLY A 560 -9.58 -6.79 -2.28
CA GLY A 560 -10.68 -7.42 -1.53
C GLY A 560 -12.05 -6.84 -1.89
N GLY A 561 -12.13 -5.55 -2.24
CA GLY A 561 -13.33 -4.90 -2.75
C GLY A 561 -13.67 -5.33 -4.19
N TYR A 562 -12.67 -5.51 -5.05
CA TYR A 562 -12.81 -6.19 -6.35
C TYR A 562 -13.39 -7.60 -6.16
N MET A 563 -12.85 -8.37 -5.21
CA MET A 563 -13.31 -9.71 -4.92
C MET A 563 -14.73 -9.73 -4.35
N ILE A 564 -15.15 -8.71 -3.59
CA ILE A 564 -16.55 -8.54 -3.17
C ILE A 564 -17.49 -8.32 -4.37
N ASN A 565 -17.09 -7.51 -5.35
CA ASN A 565 -17.83 -7.34 -6.60
C ASN A 565 -17.88 -8.65 -7.43
N TRP A 566 -16.77 -9.41 -7.47
CA TRP A 566 -16.69 -10.72 -8.12
C TRP A 566 -17.57 -11.78 -7.44
N VAL A 567 -17.57 -11.82 -6.10
CA VAL A 567 -18.41 -12.69 -5.26
C VAL A 567 -19.89 -12.47 -5.57
N ASN A 568 -20.38 -11.23 -5.61
CA ASN A 568 -21.78 -10.91 -5.96
C ASN A 568 -22.16 -11.39 -7.38
N GLY A 569 -21.16 -11.54 -8.27
CA GLY A 569 -21.32 -12.09 -9.61
C GLY A 569 -21.43 -13.61 -9.69
N ASN A 570 -20.90 -14.33 -8.69
CA ASN A 570 -20.67 -15.78 -8.73
C ASN A 570 -21.39 -16.58 -7.62
N THR A 571 -21.79 -15.96 -6.50
CA THR A 571 -22.50 -16.64 -5.41
C THR A 571 -23.42 -15.70 -4.62
N ASP A 572 -24.53 -16.24 -4.11
CA ASP A 572 -25.50 -15.57 -3.24
C ASP A 572 -25.53 -16.13 -1.80
N ARG A 573 -24.46 -16.81 -1.39
CA ARG A 573 -24.31 -17.41 -0.04
C ARG A 573 -24.18 -16.42 1.13
N PHE A 574 -23.96 -15.13 0.85
CA PHE A 574 -23.67 -14.12 1.87
C PHE A 574 -24.91 -13.27 2.20
N ARG A 575 -25.13 -12.98 3.49
CA ARG A 575 -26.26 -12.15 3.97
C ARG A 575 -26.17 -10.70 3.49
N CYS A 576 -24.97 -10.14 3.53
CA CYS A 576 -24.63 -8.87 2.92
C CYS A 576 -23.14 -8.80 2.62
N LEU A 577 -22.77 -7.78 1.84
CA LEU A 577 -21.42 -7.46 1.41
C LEU A 577 -21.02 -6.06 1.88
N VAL A 578 -19.72 -5.85 2.09
CA VAL A 578 -19.10 -4.52 2.26
C VAL A 578 -17.92 -4.41 1.29
N ASN A 579 -18.05 -3.54 0.29
CA ASN A 579 -17.00 -3.16 -0.64
C ASN A 579 -16.39 -1.83 -0.17
N HIS A 580 -15.07 -1.76 0.00
CA HIS A 580 -14.32 -0.56 0.34
C HIS A 580 -13.26 -0.32 -0.75
N ASP A 581 -13.32 0.81 -1.44
CA ASP A 581 -12.35 1.20 -2.48
C ASP A 581 -12.08 0.09 -3.52
N GLY A 582 -13.11 -0.67 -3.91
CA GLY A 582 -12.99 -1.86 -4.75
C GLY A 582 -13.24 -1.63 -6.24
N VAL A 583 -12.41 -2.26 -7.07
CA VAL A 583 -12.52 -2.15 -8.55
C VAL A 583 -13.85 -2.73 -9.04
N PHE A 584 -14.51 -2.01 -9.94
CA PHE A 584 -15.74 -2.42 -10.60
C PHE A 584 -15.47 -2.94 -12.01
N SER A 585 -14.64 -2.21 -12.76
CA SER A 585 -14.23 -2.52 -14.12
C SER A 585 -12.70 -2.53 -14.21
N LEU A 586 -12.13 -3.71 -14.47
CA LEU A 586 -10.68 -3.86 -14.73
C LEU A 586 -10.23 -3.03 -15.94
N VAL A 587 -11.13 -2.78 -16.88
CA VAL A 587 -10.89 -1.95 -18.06
C VAL A 587 -10.85 -0.46 -17.71
N SER A 588 -11.78 0.01 -16.89
CA SER A 588 -11.84 1.40 -16.41
C SER A 588 -10.60 1.73 -15.57
N MET A 589 -10.34 0.91 -14.56
CA MET A 589 -9.16 1.00 -13.69
C MET A 589 -7.86 0.88 -14.50
N GLY A 590 -7.84 0.06 -15.56
CA GLY A 590 -6.81 -0.02 -16.61
C GLY A 590 -6.35 1.30 -17.25
N TYR A 591 -7.19 2.34 -17.26
CA TYR A 591 -6.84 3.69 -17.77
C TYR A 591 -6.79 4.76 -16.68
N ALA A 592 -7.27 4.46 -15.47
CA ALA A 592 -7.61 5.46 -14.48
C ALA A 592 -6.83 5.34 -13.15
N THR A 593 -6.26 4.17 -12.83
CA THR A 593 -5.29 4.07 -11.73
C THR A 593 -4.06 4.94 -12.02
N GLU A 594 -3.34 5.36 -10.97
CA GLU A 594 -2.10 6.13 -11.16
C GLU A 594 -0.89 5.24 -11.41
N GLU A 595 -0.63 4.24 -10.57
CA GLU A 595 0.42 3.24 -10.81
C GLU A 595 -0.08 2.20 -11.83
N LEU A 596 0.44 2.25 -13.06
CA LEU A 596 0.10 1.32 -14.13
C LEU A 596 0.91 0.02 -14.07
N TRP A 597 2.12 0.02 -13.48
CA TRP A 597 3.03 -1.13 -13.54
C TRP A 597 2.40 -2.42 -13.00
N PHE A 598 1.79 -2.36 -11.81
CA PHE A 598 1.18 -3.54 -11.18
C PHE A 598 0.00 -4.04 -12.00
N ASN A 599 -0.79 -3.11 -12.55
CA ASN A 599 -1.95 -3.38 -13.37
C ASN A 599 -1.59 -3.98 -14.75
N GLU A 600 -0.54 -3.46 -15.41
CA GLU A 600 -0.02 -4.00 -16.66
C GLU A 600 0.64 -5.38 -16.46
N HIS A 601 1.29 -5.62 -15.32
CA HIS A 601 1.76 -6.97 -14.97
C HIS A 601 0.56 -7.92 -14.74
N ASP A 602 -0.30 -7.58 -13.79
CA ASP A 602 -1.34 -8.49 -13.29
C ASP A 602 -2.54 -8.67 -14.19
N MET A 603 -3.00 -7.61 -14.88
CA MET A 603 -4.24 -7.62 -15.67
C MET A 603 -3.95 -7.39 -17.16
N GLY A 604 -2.98 -6.52 -17.45
CA GLY A 604 -2.49 -6.24 -18.80
C GLY A 604 -2.87 -4.88 -19.34
N ILE A 605 -2.60 -4.69 -20.63
CA ILE A 605 -2.76 -3.41 -21.32
C ILE A 605 -4.15 -3.35 -21.98
N PRO A 606 -5.08 -2.44 -21.59
CA PRO A 606 -6.50 -2.51 -21.98
C PRO A 606 -6.82 -2.38 -23.49
N TRP A 607 -5.85 -1.95 -24.31
CA TRP A 607 -5.96 -1.86 -25.77
C TRP A 607 -5.26 -3.01 -26.51
N VAL A 608 -4.44 -3.83 -25.83
CA VAL A 608 -3.85 -5.05 -26.42
C VAL A 608 -4.94 -6.13 -26.47
N PRO A 609 -5.30 -6.70 -27.64
CA PRO A 609 -6.49 -7.55 -27.74
C PRO A 609 -6.47 -8.84 -26.90
N ALA A 610 -5.29 -9.39 -26.61
CA ALA A 610 -5.14 -10.58 -25.76
C ALA A 610 -5.33 -10.23 -24.28
N ASP A 611 -4.62 -9.22 -23.80
CA ASP A 611 -4.73 -8.66 -22.46
C ASP A 611 -6.16 -8.23 -22.15
N ARG A 612 -6.79 -7.50 -23.09
CA ARG A 612 -8.19 -7.10 -22.98
C ARG A 612 -9.12 -8.30 -22.86
N ALA A 613 -8.89 -9.40 -23.58
CA ALA A 613 -9.69 -10.61 -23.42
C ALA A 613 -9.48 -11.26 -22.04
N SER A 614 -8.28 -11.19 -21.47
CA SER A 614 -7.96 -11.65 -20.11
C SER A 614 -8.64 -10.78 -19.04
N MET A 615 -8.54 -9.46 -19.14
CA MET A 615 -9.28 -8.51 -18.29
C MET A 615 -10.78 -8.83 -18.32
N GLU A 616 -11.37 -8.89 -19.51
CA GLU A 616 -12.81 -9.18 -19.70
C GLU A 616 -13.23 -10.56 -19.18
N GLN A 617 -12.33 -11.53 -19.06
CA GLN A 617 -12.65 -12.82 -18.43
C GLN A 617 -12.86 -12.69 -16.92
N TRP A 618 -12.15 -11.79 -16.25
CA TRP A 618 -12.14 -11.62 -14.79
C TRP A 618 -12.82 -10.32 -14.32
N ASN A 619 -13.59 -9.68 -15.20
CA ASN A 619 -14.15 -8.34 -15.00
C ASN A 619 -15.53 -8.37 -14.28
N PRO A 620 -15.67 -7.84 -13.05
CA PRO A 620 -16.90 -7.94 -12.26
C PRO A 620 -18.11 -7.23 -12.89
N GLU A 621 -17.91 -6.14 -13.64
CA GLU A 621 -19.00 -5.39 -14.28
C GLU A 621 -19.87 -6.28 -15.20
N ARG A 622 -19.26 -7.29 -15.84
CA ARG A 622 -19.95 -8.25 -16.72
C ARG A 622 -20.95 -9.14 -15.96
N LEU A 623 -20.77 -9.29 -14.65
CA LEU A 623 -21.58 -10.15 -13.80
C LEU A 623 -22.67 -9.38 -13.02
N VAL A 624 -22.82 -8.08 -13.23
CA VAL A 624 -23.90 -7.25 -12.64
C VAL A 624 -25.31 -7.80 -12.94
N ALA A 625 -25.47 -8.53 -14.04
CA ALA A 625 -26.72 -9.24 -14.36
C ALA A 625 -27.06 -10.39 -13.38
N ASN A 626 -26.07 -10.92 -12.67
CA ASN A 626 -26.21 -11.97 -11.66
C ASN A 626 -26.41 -11.42 -10.24
N TRP A 627 -25.97 -10.18 -9.98
CA TRP A 627 -25.93 -9.59 -8.63
C TRP A 627 -27.29 -9.63 -7.93
N LYS A 628 -27.27 -9.92 -6.62
CA LYS A 628 -28.45 -10.01 -5.74
C LYS A 628 -28.19 -9.44 -4.35
N THR A 629 -26.95 -9.51 -3.87
CA THR A 629 -26.64 -9.44 -2.44
C THR A 629 -26.60 -7.99 -1.94
N PRO A 630 -27.26 -7.67 -0.81
CA PRO A 630 -27.23 -6.32 -0.23
C PRO A 630 -25.80 -5.86 0.04
N THR A 631 -25.41 -4.70 -0.49
CA THR A 631 -24.00 -4.25 -0.49
C THR A 631 -23.85 -2.82 0.03
N LEU A 632 -23.01 -2.62 1.04
CA LEU A 632 -22.47 -1.30 1.41
C LEU A 632 -21.24 -1.03 0.54
N ILE A 633 -21.15 0.18 -0.01
CA ILE A 633 -19.97 0.71 -0.68
C ILE A 633 -19.38 1.78 0.23
N VAL A 634 -18.06 1.76 0.42
CA VAL A 634 -17.26 2.85 0.95
C VAL A 634 -16.31 3.31 -0.16
N HIS A 635 -16.28 4.61 -0.46
CA HIS A 635 -15.29 5.16 -1.39
C HIS A 635 -14.89 6.60 -1.06
N SER A 636 -13.61 6.92 -1.21
CA SER A 636 -13.05 8.26 -0.93
C SER A 636 -12.75 9.09 -2.19
N SER A 637 -12.69 10.42 -2.05
CA SER A 637 -12.48 11.37 -3.15
C SER A 637 -11.02 11.61 -3.53
N LEU A 638 -10.08 11.35 -2.62
CA LEU A 638 -8.64 11.39 -2.90
C LEU A 638 -8.07 9.98 -3.07
N ASP A 639 -8.92 8.97 -3.32
CA ASP A 639 -8.45 7.67 -3.79
C ASP A 639 -8.11 7.77 -5.28
N PHE A 640 -6.82 7.79 -5.60
CA PHE A 640 -6.32 7.73 -6.97
C PHE A 640 -5.88 6.32 -7.38
N ARG A 641 -5.66 5.42 -6.40
CA ARG A 641 -5.28 4.01 -6.59
C ARG A 641 -6.42 3.20 -7.20
N VAL A 642 -7.61 3.29 -6.60
CA VAL A 642 -8.88 2.81 -7.14
C VAL A 642 -9.82 4.02 -7.29
N PRO A 643 -9.91 4.64 -8.47
CA PRO A 643 -10.61 5.92 -8.61
C PRO A 643 -12.09 5.86 -8.19
N LEU A 644 -12.58 6.94 -7.56
CA LEU A 644 -13.96 7.12 -7.08
C LEU A 644 -15.07 6.68 -8.05
N THR A 645 -14.81 6.70 -9.37
CA THR A 645 -15.71 6.19 -10.41
C THR A 645 -16.05 4.70 -10.24
N GLU A 646 -15.18 3.88 -9.66
CA GLU A 646 -15.40 2.45 -9.45
C GLU A 646 -16.48 2.19 -8.37
N GLY A 647 -16.39 2.88 -7.22
CA GLY A 647 -17.42 2.81 -6.17
C GLY A 647 -18.75 3.43 -6.60
N ILE A 648 -18.72 4.56 -7.32
CA ILE A 648 -19.93 5.17 -7.90
C ILE A 648 -20.58 4.22 -8.91
N SER A 649 -19.80 3.53 -9.74
CA SER A 649 -20.31 2.55 -10.71
C SER A 649 -20.90 1.33 -10.01
N THR A 650 -20.23 0.80 -8.98
CA THR A 650 -20.73 -0.28 -8.12
C THR A 650 -22.07 0.08 -7.49
N PHE A 651 -22.16 1.24 -6.83
CA PHE A 651 -23.40 1.72 -6.21
C PHE A 651 -24.53 1.94 -7.24
N THR A 652 -24.20 2.54 -8.38
CA THR A 652 -25.15 2.76 -9.49
C THR A 652 -25.68 1.44 -10.05
N ALA A 653 -24.82 0.44 -10.24
CA ALA A 653 -25.22 -0.89 -10.70
C ALA A 653 -26.21 -1.56 -9.72
N LEU A 654 -25.92 -1.54 -8.42
CA LEU A 654 -26.79 -2.09 -7.37
C LEU A 654 -28.15 -1.37 -7.32
N GLN A 655 -28.17 -0.03 -7.34
CA GLN A 655 -29.39 0.77 -7.35
C GLN A 655 -30.23 0.53 -8.62
N ARG A 656 -29.60 0.47 -9.80
CA ARG A 656 -30.26 0.15 -11.08
C ARG A 656 -30.80 -1.28 -11.15
N ARG A 657 -30.25 -2.20 -10.36
CA ARG A 657 -30.74 -3.57 -10.16
C ARG A 657 -31.87 -3.69 -9.12
N GLY A 658 -32.15 -2.63 -8.35
CA GLY A 658 -33.10 -2.68 -7.23
C GLY A 658 -32.58 -3.46 -6.01
N ILE A 659 -31.25 -3.64 -5.91
CA ILE A 659 -30.60 -4.32 -4.79
C ILE A 659 -30.41 -3.31 -3.66
N ALA A 660 -30.67 -3.72 -2.42
CA ALA A 660 -30.47 -2.86 -1.26
C ALA A 660 -28.99 -2.48 -1.11
N SER A 661 -28.67 -1.20 -1.24
CA SER A 661 -27.31 -0.70 -1.11
C SER A 661 -27.23 0.68 -0.45
N ARG A 662 -26.05 1.01 0.06
CA ARG A 662 -25.69 2.30 0.67
C ARG A 662 -24.30 2.70 0.19
N LEU A 663 -24.06 3.99 -0.01
CA LEU A 663 -22.75 4.55 -0.25
C LEU A 663 -22.35 5.42 0.95
N LEU A 664 -21.22 5.10 1.58
CA LEU A 664 -20.48 5.97 2.48
C LEU A 664 -19.37 6.64 1.65
N TYR A 665 -19.33 7.97 1.64
CA TYR A 665 -18.41 8.75 0.83
C TYR A 665 -17.61 9.73 1.69
N PHE A 666 -16.29 9.74 1.52
CA PHE A 666 -15.37 10.64 2.21
C PHE A 666 -14.74 11.62 1.21
N PRO A 667 -15.02 12.94 1.30
CA PRO A 667 -14.46 13.94 0.39
C PRO A 667 -13.00 14.30 0.67
N ASP A 668 -12.47 13.87 1.82
CA ASP A 668 -11.21 14.31 2.43
C ASP A 668 -10.27 13.16 2.82
N GLU A 669 -10.64 11.90 2.52
CA GLU A 669 -9.81 10.70 2.69
C GLU A 669 -9.24 10.23 1.34
N SER A 670 -8.24 9.35 1.40
CA SER A 670 -7.60 8.69 0.24
C SER A 670 -8.05 7.23 0.11
N HIS A 671 -7.23 6.36 -0.50
CA HIS A 671 -7.41 4.89 -0.55
C HIS A 671 -7.43 4.22 0.85
N TRP A 672 -7.31 5.02 1.92
CA TRP A 672 -7.51 4.59 3.30
C TRP A 672 -8.27 5.68 4.08
N VAL A 673 -9.18 5.27 4.95
CA VAL A 673 -9.78 6.17 5.95
C VAL A 673 -8.81 6.35 7.13
N LEU A 674 -8.11 7.49 7.18
CA LEU A 674 -7.04 7.79 8.13
C LEU A 674 -7.47 8.74 9.27
N ASN A 675 -8.42 9.65 9.04
CA ASN A 675 -8.88 10.55 10.10
C ASN A 675 -9.60 9.73 11.19
N PRO A 676 -9.22 9.84 12.48
CA PRO A 676 -9.83 9.03 13.54
C PRO A 676 -11.37 9.16 13.64
N MET A 677 -11.94 10.34 13.38
CA MET A 677 -13.41 10.52 13.44
C MET A 677 -14.11 9.97 12.19
N ASN A 678 -13.48 10.05 11.01
CA ASN A 678 -13.98 9.38 9.82
C ASN A 678 -13.88 7.85 9.96
N SER A 679 -12.81 7.34 10.57
CA SER A 679 -12.63 5.92 10.86
C SER A 679 -13.65 5.42 11.90
N LEU A 680 -13.98 6.21 12.93
CA LEU A 680 -15.13 5.93 13.80
C LEU A 680 -16.46 5.91 13.03
N LYS A 681 -16.66 6.82 12.07
CA LYS A 681 -17.86 6.85 11.23
C LYS A 681 -17.92 5.68 10.23
N TRP A 682 -16.77 5.22 9.77
CA TRP A 682 -16.61 4.02 8.94
C TRP A 682 -17.02 2.76 9.71
N HIS A 683 -16.45 2.55 10.90
CA HIS A 683 -16.85 1.44 11.79
C HIS A 683 -18.37 1.49 12.09
N ASP A 684 -18.93 2.68 12.32
CA ASP A 684 -20.35 2.88 12.61
C ASP A 684 -21.26 2.39 11.49
N GLU A 685 -21.00 2.80 10.24
CA GLU A 685 -21.79 2.35 9.08
C GLU A 685 -21.56 0.89 8.72
N VAL A 686 -20.30 0.43 8.75
CA VAL A 686 -19.95 -0.97 8.46
C VAL A 686 -20.63 -1.89 9.45
N PHE A 687 -20.50 -1.63 10.76
CA PHE A 687 -21.12 -2.45 11.80
C PHE A 687 -22.65 -2.39 11.74
N LYS A 688 -23.25 -1.21 11.55
CA LYS A 688 -24.72 -1.09 11.36
C LYS A 688 -25.20 -1.91 10.16
N TRP A 689 -24.46 -1.90 9.05
CA TRP A 689 -24.81 -2.68 7.86
C TRP A 689 -24.74 -4.18 8.14
N ILE A 690 -23.59 -4.71 8.57
CA ILE A 690 -23.45 -6.16 8.83
C ILE A 690 -24.36 -6.64 9.97
N GLY A 691 -24.57 -5.82 11.00
CA GLY A 691 -25.49 -6.11 12.10
C GLY A 691 -26.94 -6.23 11.65
N SER A 692 -27.40 -5.36 10.74
CA SER A 692 -28.78 -5.39 10.23
C SER A 692 -29.11 -6.64 9.40
N TYR A 693 -28.16 -7.18 8.64
CA TYR A 693 -28.37 -8.37 7.81
C TYR A 693 -28.03 -9.70 8.51
N SER A 694 -27.24 -9.66 9.59
CA SER A 694 -26.95 -10.83 10.43
C SER A 694 -27.81 -10.96 11.70
N ASN A 695 -28.66 -9.95 11.97
CA ASN A 695 -29.42 -9.79 13.22
C ASN A 695 -28.53 -9.67 14.49
N THR A 696 -27.37 -9.02 14.36
CA THR A 696 -26.38 -8.84 15.44
C THR A 696 -26.49 -7.47 16.08
N THR A 697 -26.52 -7.42 17.41
CA THR A 697 -26.47 -6.15 18.17
C THR A 697 -25.02 -5.65 18.25
N VAL A 698 -24.72 -4.62 17.46
CA VAL A 698 -23.38 -4.04 17.29
C VAL A 698 -23.20 -2.72 18.07
N TRP A 699 -21.94 -2.33 18.30
CA TRP A 699 -21.56 -0.96 18.65
C TRP A 699 -22.05 0.04 17.59
N GLN A 700 -22.35 1.26 18.03
CA GLN A 700 -22.69 2.40 17.20
C GLN A 700 -22.04 3.66 17.79
N LEU A 701 -21.64 4.60 16.94
CA LEU A 701 -20.98 5.83 17.38
C LEU A 701 -21.94 6.70 18.19
N ALA A 702 -21.59 6.94 19.46
CA ALA A 702 -22.34 7.79 20.37
C ALA A 702 -22.20 9.28 20.02
N ILE A 703 -22.94 9.73 19.00
CA ILE A 703 -22.99 11.14 18.60
C ILE A 703 -23.68 11.95 19.73
N ASN A 704 -22.89 12.78 20.42
CA ASN A 704 -23.42 13.79 21.35
C ASN A 704 -24.44 14.68 20.60
N SER A 705 -25.69 14.72 21.08
CA SER A 705 -26.86 15.28 20.39
C SER A 705 -26.83 16.80 20.13
N HIS A 706 -25.74 17.47 20.50
CA HIS A 706 -25.46 18.88 20.20
C HIS A 706 -24.64 19.08 18.91
N ILE A 707 -24.07 18.01 18.34
CA ILE A 707 -23.47 18.01 16.99
C ILE A 707 -24.30 17.08 16.11
N GLN A 708 -25.46 17.57 15.66
CA GLN A 708 -26.18 16.97 14.55
C GLN A 708 -25.34 17.10 13.28
N PRO A 709 -24.99 16.01 12.58
CA PRO A 709 -24.53 16.10 11.20
C PRO A 709 -25.61 16.78 10.36
N GLN A 710 -25.23 17.45 9.27
CA GLN A 710 -26.23 17.77 8.25
C GLN A 710 -26.56 16.50 7.47
N GLU A 711 -27.59 15.78 7.93
CA GLU A 711 -28.29 14.83 7.07
C GLU A 711 -28.87 15.59 5.86
N THR A 712 -28.19 15.48 4.73
CA THR A 712 -28.64 15.99 3.43
C THR A 712 -29.78 15.12 2.91
N ASN A 713 -30.95 15.27 3.55
CA ASN A 713 -32.21 14.65 3.15
C ASN A 713 -32.70 15.21 1.78
N VAL A 714 -32.04 14.78 0.70
CA VAL A 714 -32.34 15.13 -0.69
C VAL A 714 -32.97 13.93 -1.44
N PHE A 715 -33.63 13.03 -0.71
CA PHE A 715 -34.54 12.03 -1.27
C PHE A 715 -35.80 11.90 -0.40
N SER A 716 -36.74 12.81 -0.60
CA SER A 716 -38.14 12.60 -0.26
C SER A 716 -39.00 12.64 -1.53
N THR A 717 -40.09 11.86 -1.55
CA THR A 717 -41.01 11.66 -2.68
C THR A 717 -40.43 10.96 -3.93
N MET A 718 -40.54 9.63 -3.96
CA MET A 718 -41.15 8.97 -5.12
C MET A 718 -42.64 8.71 -4.81
N PRO A 719 -43.55 8.73 -5.80
CA PRO A 719 -44.96 8.46 -5.56
C PRO A 719 -45.25 6.96 -5.46
N ASP A 720 -46.10 6.58 -4.49
CA ASP A 720 -46.58 5.20 -4.36
C ASP A 720 -47.32 4.73 -5.62
N SER A 721 -46.99 3.52 -6.08
CA SER A 721 -47.68 2.88 -7.20
C SER A 721 -48.12 1.45 -6.85
N LYS A 722 -49.34 1.32 -6.31
CA LYS A 722 -50.22 0.16 -6.53
C LYS A 722 -51.65 0.36 -6.03
N GLY A 723 -52.59 0.17 -6.96
CA GLY A 723 -53.57 -0.93 -6.84
C GLY A 723 -54.77 -0.77 -5.90
N SER A 724 -55.93 -0.55 -6.54
CA SER A 724 -57.24 -1.12 -6.18
C SER A 724 -57.92 -0.73 -4.85
N LYS A 725 -59.18 -0.28 -4.95
CA LYS A 725 -60.09 -0.14 -3.81
C LYS A 725 -60.89 -1.42 -3.61
N HIS A 726 -60.97 -1.93 -2.38
CA HIS A 726 -62.15 -2.63 -1.88
C HIS A 726 -62.40 -2.31 -0.41
N SER A 727 -63.62 -2.57 0.07
CA SER A 727 -64.23 -1.77 1.16
C SER A 727 -65.01 -2.58 2.20
N SER A 728 -64.70 -2.32 3.47
CA SER A 728 -65.60 -2.46 4.63
C SER A 728 -65.16 -1.40 5.66
N LYS A 729 -66.06 -0.56 6.20
CA LYS A 729 -67.00 -0.84 7.31
C LYS A 729 -66.24 -1.32 8.56
N LEU A 730 -66.40 -0.70 9.74
CA LEU A 730 -67.61 -0.05 10.29
C LEU A 730 -67.28 1.04 11.34
N LEU A 731 -68.26 1.90 11.66
CA LEU A 731 -68.34 2.64 12.94
C LEU A 731 -68.82 1.65 14.05
N ASP A 732 -68.82 1.90 15.36
CA ASP A 732 -69.21 3.13 16.07
C ASP A 732 -68.98 2.98 17.60
N THR A 733 -69.23 4.06 18.36
CA THR A 733 -69.42 4.13 19.83
C THR A 733 -68.23 3.85 20.76
N GLY A 734 -68.24 4.54 21.92
CA GLY A 734 -67.27 4.39 23.01
C GLY A 734 -67.91 3.81 24.29
N PRO A 735 -67.68 4.41 25.48
CA PRO A 735 -66.60 3.91 26.35
C PRO A 735 -67.05 3.67 27.81
N GLU A 736 -66.31 2.85 28.59
CA GLU A 736 -66.15 3.03 30.06
C GLU A 736 -65.06 2.17 30.76
N LYS A 737 -64.28 2.83 31.66
CA LYS A 737 -63.77 2.43 33.01
C LYS A 737 -63.07 1.06 33.31
N ASN A 738 -61.78 1.17 33.70
CA ASN A 738 -61.14 0.80 35.01
C ASN A 738 -61.24 -0.63 35.63
N PRO A 739 -60.41 -1.00 36.66
CA PRO A 739 -59.41 -0.21 37.43
C PRO A 739 -57.99 -0.85 37.60
N GLU A 740 -57.10 -0.10 38.30
CA GLU A 740 -55.95 -0.54 39.14
C GLU A 740 -54.72 -1.26 38.49
N GLU A 741 -53.47 -1.12 38.96
CA GLU A 741 -52.90 -0.54 40.21
C GLU A 741 -51.79 0.55 39.99
N ASN A 742 -51.23 1.07 41.09
CA ASN A 742 -50.16 2.08 41.18
C ASN A 742 -48.74 1.48 40.99
N GLY A 743 -47.65 2.22 40.74
CA GLY A 743 -47.48 3.66 40.50
C GLY A 743 -46.50 4.37 41.46
N GLN A 744 -45.47 5.06 40.95
CA GLN A 744 -44.76 6.15 41.67
C GLN A 744 -44.15 7.18 40.69
N LYS A 745 -43.70 8.33 41.22
CA LYS A 745 -43.53 9.61 40.47
C LYS A 745 -42.07 10.03 40.29
N LEU A 746 -41.82 10.84 39.27
CA LEU A 746 -40.95 12.01 39.35
C LEU A 746 -41.56 13.18 38.54
N ASN A 747 -41.25 14.42 38.92
CA ASN A 747 -41.98 15.61 38.46
C ASN A 747 -41.33 16.30 37.25
N VAL A 748 -42.16 16.88 36.39
CA VAL A 748 -41.77 17.83 35.32
C VAL A 748 -41.68 19.26 35.89
N LEU A 749 -40.77 20.07 35.35
CA LEU A 749 -40.76 21.52 35.51
C LEU A 749 -40.57 22.18 34.14
N GLU A 750 -41.60 22.87 33.65
CA GLU A 750 -41.49 23.75 32.48
C GLU A 750 -40.75 25.05 32.86
N ILE A 751 -39.98 25.61 31.92
CA ILE A 751 -39.62 27.04 31.92
C ILE A 751 -39.90 27.60 30.52
N LYS A 752 -40.68 28.69 30.48
CA LYS A 752 -41.05 29.39 29.24
C LYS A 752 -39.97 30.39 28.84
N GLN A 753 -39.81 30.62 27.54
CA GLN A 753 -39.05 31.77 27.04
C GLN A 753 -39.89 33.05 27.13
N GLU A 754 -39.30 34.12 27.66
CA GLU A 754 -39.72 35.49 27.42
C GLU A 754 -38.54 36.31 26.88
N LYS A 755 -38.84 37.31 26.05
CA LYS A 755 -37.86 38.30 25.56
C LYS A 755 -37.84 39.51 26.50
N ASN A 756 -36.68 40.15 26.67
CA ASN A 756 -36.61 41.60 26.57
C ASN A 756 -35.19 42.16 26.34
N GLU A 757 -35.09 43.49 26.25
CA GLU A 757 -33.98 44.23 25.63
C GLU A 757 -32.86 44.73 26.58
N LYS A 758 -31.73 45.15 25.97
CA LYS A 758 -30.80 46.25 26.34
C LYS A 758 -30.48 46.50 27.83
N THR A 759 -29.19 46.50 28.18
CA THR A 759 -28.40 47.75 28.42
C THR A 759 -26.92 47.44 28.73
N ASP A 760 -26.06 48.46 28.66
CA ASP A 760 -24.62 48.38 28.92
C ASP A 760 -24.28 48.34 30.42
N LYS A 761 -23.25 47.57 30.82
CA LYS A 761 -22.01 48.09 31.45
C LYS A 761 -21.02 47.00 31.89
N GLU A 762 -19.78 47.43 32.13
CA GLU A 762 -18.67 46.62 32.65
C GLU A 762 -18.86 46.25 34.14
N ALA A 763 -18.46 45.04 34.51
CA ALA A 763 -18.15 44.67 35.89
C ALA A 763 -17.10 43.54 35.91
N THR A 764 -16.02 43.71 36.67
CA THR A 764 -14.88 42.79 36.70
C THR A 764 -15.17 41.54 37.54
N VAL A 765 -14.73 40.37 37.07
CA VAL A 765 -14.84 39.10 37.83
C VAL A 765 -13.83 39.06 38.99
N THR A 766 -14.26 38.61 40.16
CA THR A 766 -13.39 38.22 41.29
C THR A 766 -14.09 37.14 42.13
N ALA A 767 -13.34 36.46 43.01
CA ALA A 767 -13.78 35.41 43.95
C ALA A 767 -13.99 33.99 43.40
N THR A 768 -12.86 33.27 43.30
CA THR A 768 -12.58 32.06 44.09
C THR A 768 -13.78 31.21 44.56
N ALA A 769 -13.93 30.02 43.99
CA ALA A 769 -14.69 28.94 44.62
C ALA A 769 -13.81 28.19 45.64
N SER A 770 -14.16 28.28 46.92
CA SER A 770 -13.62 27.39 47.96
C SER A 770 -14.60 26.26 48.22
N ASN A 771 -14.11 25.07 48.57
CA ASN A 771 -14.90 24.14 49.38
C ASN A 771 -14.00 23.36 50.33
N LYS A 772 -14.58 22.83 51.42
CA LYS A 772 -13.85 22.55 52.67
C LYS A 772 -14.36 21.28 53.35
N ASN A 773 -13.48 20.68 54.16
CA ASN A 773 -13.78 19.65 55.19
C ASN A 773 -14.17 18.26 54.62
N ASN A 774 -13.90 17.11 55.28
CA ASN A 774 -13.19 16.78 56.53
C ASN A 774 -12.81 15.28 56.50
N VAL A 775 -11.80 14.73 57.19
CA VAL A 775 -10.66 15.29 57.97
C VAL A 775 -9.62 14.17 58.20
N SER A 776 -8.43 14.51 58.75
CA SER A 776 -7.33 13.59 59.15
C SER A 776 -6.58 12.92 57.98
N GLY A 777 -5.39 12.35 58.16
CA GLY A 777 -4.50 12.31 59.34
C GLY A 777 -3.25 11.46 59.08
N SER A 778 -2.17 11.56 59.85
CA SER A 778 -1.82 12.47 60.95
C SER A 778 -0.29 12.63 61.06
N SER A 779 0.23 13.80 61.45
CA SER A 779 1.66 14.15 61.71
C SER A 779 2.64 14.00 60.51
N GLY A 780 3.74 14.77 60.37
CA GLY A 780 4.29 15.93 61.12
C GLY A 780 5.84 15.95 61.10
N ALA A 781 6.59 17.06 61.25
CA ALA A 781 6.30 18.50 61.26
C ALA A 781 7.61 19.34 61.17
N GLY A 782 7.54 20.62 60.73
CA GLY A 782 8.64 21.61 60.65
C GLY A 782 8.66 22.36 59.29
N SER A 783 8.74 23.70 59.14
CA SER A 783 9.69 24.74 59.65
C SER A 783 11.06 24.68 58.96
N THR A 784 11.63 25.71 58.32
CA THR A 784 11.40 27.19 58.27
C THR A 784 11.87 27.75 56.90
N LEU A 785 11.36 28.89 56.38
CA LEU A 785 11.95 30.26 56.42
C LEU A 785 13.50 30.32 56.29
N ASP A 786 14.13 31.22 55.51
CA ASP A 786 13.64 32.49 54.93
C ASP A 786 14.44 32.96 53.67
N ILE A 787 13.98 34.00 52.96
CA ILE A 787 14.74 34.69 51.87
C ILE A 787 14.71 36.22 52.08
N PRO A 788 15.87 36.91 52.20
CA PRO A 788 15.94 38.37 52.24
C PRO A 788 16.13 39.02 50.85
N SER A 789 15.62 40.24 50.69
CA SER A 789 15.57 41.02 49.43
C SER A 789 16.43 42.29 49.44
N SER A 790 16.89 42.74 48.27
CA SER A 790 17.28 44.14 47.97
C SER A 790 17.28 44.36 46.44
N THR A 791 16.39 45.15 45.83
CA THR A 791 16.37 46.63 45.67
C THR A 791 17.57 47.23 44.90
N ALA A 792 17.46 48.26 44.05
CA ALA A 792 16.36 48.86 43.27
C ALA A 792 16.91 50.08 42.48
N SER A 793 16.47 50.33 41.23
CA SER A 793 16.61 51.64 40.56
C SER A 793 15.66 51.77 39.35
N VAL A 794 15.22 53.00 39.04
CA VAL A 794 14.22 53.30 38.00
C VAL A 794 14.52 54.63 37.30
N THR A 795 14.57 54.62 35.97
CA THR A 795 14.26 55.71 35.02
C THR A 795 13.98 55.04 33.66
N GLU A 796 12.76 55.13 33.10
CA GLU A 796 12.26 56.22 32.23
C GLU A 796 12.98 56.36 30.87
N ASN A 797 12.31 56.41 29.71
CA ASN A 797 10.89 56.17 29.37
C ASN A 797 10.70 56.02 27.82
N LYS A 798 9.48 55.64 27.39
CA LYS A 798 8.77 55.92 26.11
C LYS A 798 8.94 55.01 24.86
N HIS A 799 7.75 54.66 24.34
CA HIS A 799 7.37 54.20 22.98
C HIS A 799 7.74 52.74 22.57
N SER A 800 6.84 51.96 21.93
CA SER A 800 5.38 52.14 21.77
C SER A 800 4.64 50.85 21.37
N ALA A 801 3.56 50.54 22.11
CA ALA A 801 2.36 49.80 21.69
C ALA A 801 2.49 48.58 20.73
N ILE A 802 2.62 47.38 21.28
CA ILE A 802 2.28 46.13 20.57
C ILE A 802 0.75 46.06 20.37
N LYS A 803 0.28 46.00 19.13
CA LYS A 803 -1.07 45.49 18.81
C LYS A 803 -1.01 43.97 18.65
N ARG A 804 -1.66 43.23 19.55
CA ARG A 804 -1.99 41.83 19.30
C ARG A 804 -2.89 41.73 18.06
N VAL A 805 -2.57 40.82 17.16
CA VAL A 805 -3.45 40.39 16.08
C VAL A 805 -3.77 38.91 16.32
N GLU A 806 -5.04 38.61 16.56
CA GLU A 806 -5.54 37.24 16.62
C GLU A 806 -5.59 36.66 15.20
N LYS A 807 -4.61 35.81 14.84
CA LYS A 807 -4.69 35.05 13.58
C LYS A 807 -3.95 33.71 13.59
N HIS A 808 -4.04 32.96 14.68
CA HIS A 808 -3.70 31.53 14.67
C HIS A 808 -4.97 30.72 14.39
N LYS A 809 -5.25 30.50 13.11
CA LYS A 809 -5.90 29.28 12.63
C LYS A 809 -4.81 28.48 11.94
N LEU A 810 -4.69 27.19 12.23
CA LEU A 810 -3.79 26.33 11.49
C LEU A 810 -4.15 26.42 10.00
N LYS A 811 -3.16 26.75 9.16
CA LYS A 811 -3.20 26.34 7.76
C LYS A 811 -2.99 24.84 7.77
N VAL A 812 -4.05 24.06 7.58
CA VAL A 812 -3.86 22.74 6.95
C VAL A 812 -3.26 23.03 5.58
N GLN A 813 -2.09 22.46 5.27
CA GLN A 813 -1.53 22.45 3.92
C GLN A 813 -2.40 21.54 3.04
N THR A 814 -3.58 22.02 2.65
CA THR A 814 -4.25 21.44 1.48
C THR A 814 -3.35 21.69 0.27
N PRO A 815 -3.13 20.70 -0.62
CA PRO A 815 -2.62 20.95 -1.96
C PRO A 815 -3.46 22.01 -2.69
N LEU A 816 -3.00 22.51 -3.85
CA LEU A 816 -3.76 23.46 -4.68
C LEU A 816 -5.13 22.93 -5.17
N PHE A 817 -5.50 21.69 -4.84
CA PHE A 817 -6.60 20.93 -5.43
C PHE A 817 -7.50 20.34 -4.34
N ALA A 818 -8.57 21.05 -4.02
CA ALA A 818 -9.71 20.51 -3.27
C ALA A 818 -11.02 20.99 -3.94
N PRO A 819 -12.02 20.12 -4.12
CA PRO A 819 -13.27 20.51 -4.78
C PRO A 819 -14.03 21.57 -3.96
N TYR A 820 -14.61 22.53 -4.68
CA TYR A 820 -15.13 23.76 -4.10
C TYR A 820 -16.43 23.55 -3.29
N SER A 821 -16.41 23.83 -1.98
CA SER A 821 -17.58 24.45 -1.33
C SER A 821 -17.23 25.22 -0.04
N LYS A 822 -17.45 26.54 -0.06
CA LYS A 822 -17.64 27.37 1.14
C LYS A 822 -18.76 28.38 0.87
N PRO A 823 -19.86 28.40 1.65
CA PRO A 823 -20.92 29.38 1.45
C PRO A 823 -20.46 30.80 1.83
N ASN A 824 -20.79 31.78 1.00
CA ASN A 824 -20.29 33.15 1.10
C ASN A 824 -20.69 33.87 2.41
N SER A 825 -19.72 34.10 3.30
CA SER A 825 -19.92 34.85 4.55
C SER A 825 -19.93 36.38 4.32
N LYS A 826 -21.09 36.92 3.93
CA LYS A 826 -21.55 38.33 4.09
C LYS A 826 -20.44 39.41 4.13
N LYS A 827 -20.00 39.91 2.96
CA LYS A 827 -19.30 41.20 2.88
C LYS A 827 -20.21 42.33 3.41
N LYS A 828 -19.85 42.99 4.51
CA LYS A 828 -20.43 44.30 4.87
C LYS A 828 -19.80 45.38 3.98
N LEU A 829 -20.60 46.10 3.21
CA LEU A 829 -20.14 47.33 2.56
C LEU A 829 -19.97 48.43 3.62
N ASN A 830 -18.80 49.06 3.66
CA ASN A 830 -18.67 50.40 4.21
C ASN A 830 -19.08 51.40 3.12
N LYS A 831 -19.91 52.39 3.47
CA LYS A 831 -20.26 53.51 2.58
C LYS A 831 -19.17 54.59 2.61
N PRO A 832 -18.73 55.10 1.46
CA PRO A 832 -18.37 56.50 1.30
C PRO A 832 -19.63 57.36 1.12
N THR A 833 -19.56 58.62 1.52
CA THR A 833 -20.58 59.65 1.29
C THR A 833 -20.28 60.45 0.03
N GLY A 834 -21.24 60.66 -0.88
CA GLY A 834 -21.03 61.54 -2.05
C GLY A 834 -22.17 61.56 -3.07
N ASN A 835 -22.92 62.66 -3.07
CA ASN A 835 -23.84 63.21 -4.09
C ASN A 835 -24.13 62.44 -5.40
N VAL A 836 -25.36 61.93 -5.47
CA VAL A 836 -26.37 62.13 -6.55
C VAL A 836 -25.89 62.61 -7.93
N ALA A 837 -26.10 61.76 -8.93
CA ALA A 837 -26.72 62.13 -10.22
C ALA A 837 -27.64 60.99 -10.66
N GLN A 838 -28.77 61.28 -11.30
CA GLN A 838 -29.76 60.28 -11.76
C GLN A 838 -29.81 60.21 -13.27
N THR A 839 -29.79 58.99 -13.84
CA THR A 839 -30.60 58.68 -15.03
C THR A 839 -31.08 57.22 -14.96
N GLN A 840 -32.36 56.98 -15.25
CA GLN A 840 -32.91 55.64 -15.51
C GLN A 840 -33.07 55.45 -17.03
N ILE A 841 -32.64 54.32 -17.58
CA ILE A 841 -33.20 53.71 -18.80
C ILE A 841 -33.38 52.19 -18.53
N LYS A 842 -34.18 51.51 -19.35
CA LYS A 842 -34.91 50.27 -19.03
C LYS A 842 -34.20 48.96 -19.43
N LYS A 843 -34.77 47.86 -18.94
CA LYS A 843 -34.93 46.56 -19.64
C LYS A 843 -35.00 46.69 -21.17
N GLU A 844 -34.43 45.72 -21.88
CA GLU A 844 -35.22 44.70 -22.59
C GLU A 844 -34.35 43.46 -22.88
N ASP A 845 -34.91 42.45 -23.56
CA ASP A 845 -34.50 41.03 -23.46
C ASP A 845 -33.88 40.47 -24.77
N THR A 846 -33.29 39.26 -24.69
CA THR A 846 -32.98 38.27 -25.78
C THR A 846 -31.82 38.48 -26.78
N ASP A 847 -31.16 37.34 -27.04
CA ASP A 847 -30.31 36.84 -28.14
C ASP A 847 -30.02 37.72 -29.38
N PHE A 848 -28.80 37.59 -29.93
CA PHE A 848 -28.61 37.07 -31.29
C PHE A 848 -27.17 36.53 -31.52
N ASN A 849 -27.02 35.63 -32.48
CA ASN A 849 -25.74 35.16 -33.03
C ASN A 849 -25.22 36.12 -34.14
N GLU A 850 -23.91 36.03 -34.40
CA GLU A 850 -23.19 36.51 -35.61
C GLU A 850 -23.21 38.01 -35.93
N ILE A 851 -22.01 38.58 -36.10
CA ILE A 851 -21.59 39.30 -37.33
C ILE A 851 -20.05 39.47 -37.30
N ASN A 852 -19.45 39.64 -38.48
CA ASN A 852 -18.00 39.74 -38.71
C ASN A 852 -17.48 41.20 -38.59
N ASP A 853 -16.25 41.38 -39.07
CA ASP A 853 -15.54 42.62 -39.42
C ASP A 853 -14.76 43.25 -38.24
N ILE A 854 -13.45 42.97 -38.13
CA ILE A 854 -12.31 43.49 -38.91
C ILE A 854 -11.80 44.82 -38.36
N GLU A 855 -10.57 44.80 -37.86
CA GLU A 855 -9.59 45.87 -38.11
C GLU A 855 -8.19 45.25 -38.11
N ILE A 856 -7.40 45.53 -39.15
CA ILE A 856 -5.98 45.18 -39.30
C ILE A 856 -5.30 46.47 -39.77
N GLU A 857 -4.17 46.83 -39.15
CA GLU A 857 -3.22 47.81 -39.72
C GLU A 857 -1.92 47.10 -40.12
N ASP A 858 -1.29 47.63 -41.16
CA ASP A 858 -0.29 46.95 -42.00
C ASP A 858 1.09 46.70 -41.36
N GLY A 859 1.86 45.76 -41.93
CA GLY A 859 3.19 45.41 -41.42
C GLY A 859 4.07 44.50 -42.29
N GLU A 860 4.14 44.77 -43.60
CA GLU A 860 5.03 44.13 -44.62
C GLU A 860 4.82 42.63 -44.95
N VAL A 861 4.73 42.34 -46.25
CA VAL A 861 4.78 41.00 -46.85
C VAL A 861 5.64 41.07 -48.12
N ILE A 862 6.63 40.19 -48.26
CA ILE A 862 7.23 39.84 -49.55
C ILE A 862 7.35 38.31 -49.65
N GLU A 863 6.50 37.76 -50.51
CA GLU A 863 6.64 36.59 -51.39
C GLU A 863 7.21 35.26 -50.85
N TYR A 864 6.41 34.20 -51.01
CA TYR A 864 6.84 32.80 -51.05
C TYR A 864 7.05 32.38 -52.51
N GLU A 865 8.11 31.61 -52.78
CA GLU A 865 8.15 30.68 -53.92
C GLU A 865 8.48 29.27 -53.40
N GLU A 866 7.83 28.25 -53.97
CA GLU A 866 8.25 26.86 -53.85
C GLU A 866 9.22 26.54 -54.99
N ASP A 867 10.41 25.99 -54.71
CA ASP A 867 11.01 25.01 -55.64
C ASP A 867 12.08 24.12 -54.99
N SER A 868 12.63 23.23 -55.82
CA SER A 868 13.17 21.91 -55.52
C SER A 868 14.64 21.79 -55.05
N ILE A 869 14.89 20.63 -54.46
CA ILE A 869 16.17 19.99 -54.06
C ILE A 869 17.27 20.06 -55.14
N ILE A 870 18.52 20.37 -54.75
CA ILE A 870 19.82 19.81 -55.25
C ILE A 870 20.95 20.41 -54.36
N SER A 871 21.82 19.65 -53.66
CA SER A 871 22.99 18.84 -54.10
C SER A 871 24.20 19.68 -54.59
N ALA A 872 25.48 19.45 -54.24
CA ALA A 872 26.14 18.58 -53.23
C ALA A 872 27.67 18.92 -53.10
N ALA A 873 28.36 18.28 -52.13
CA ALA A 873 29.84 18.09 -52.00
C ALA A 873 30.73 19.35 -51.79
N ASP A 874 32.02 19.32 -51.40
CA ASP A 874 33.06 18.27 -51.13
C ASP A 874 33.73 18.55 -49.75
N ASN A 875 34.55 17.72 -49.09
CA ASN A 875 35.45 16.60 -49.45
C ASN A 875 35.36 15.52 -48.32
N VAL A 876 35.52 14.20 -48.47
CA VAL A 876 36.32 13.32 -49.36
C VAL A 876 37.76 13.05 -48.89
N THR A 877 37.99 11.86 -48.31
CA THR A 877 39.10 10.87 -48.52
C THR A 877 39.09 9.83 -47.37
N GLN A 878 39.31 8.51 -47.56
CA GLN A 878 39.51 7.69 -48.77
C GLN A 878 39.26 6.18 -48.48
N ILE A 879 38.69 5.43 -49.46
CA ILE A 879 39.04 4.03 -49.90
C ILE A 879 39.03 2.90 -48.83
N ASN A 880 38.40 1.72 -48.98
CA ASN A 880 37.42 1.08 -49.92
C ASN A 880 36.81 -0.13 -49.11
N SER A 881 36.18 -1.24 -49.57
CA SER A 881 35.83 -1.92 -50.84
C SER A 881 34.89 -3.09 -50.47
N ASP A 882 33.93 -3.64 -51.25
CA ASP A 882 33.19 -3.31 -52.49
C ASP A 882 31.81 -4.05 -52.35
N GLU A 883 30.65 -3.55 -52.79
CA GLU A 883 30.04 -3.62 -54.15
C GLU A 883 29.76 -5.07 -54.66
N ILE A 884 28.61 -5.52 -55.20
CA ILE A 884 27.42 -4.97 -55.94
C ILE A 884 26.20 -5.88 -55.54
N ALA A 885 24.96 -5.49 -55.17
CA ALA A 885 23.93 -4.55 -55.69
C ALA A 885 23.07 -5.08 -56.89
N ILE A 886 21.72 -4.92 -56.84
CA ILE A 886 20.75 -4.79 -57.97
C ILE A 886 19.30 -4.68 -57.44
N ASP A 887 18.35 -4.28 -58.29
CA ASP A 887 17.17 -3.46 -57.96
C ASP A 887 15.84 -3.92 -58.62
N ASP A 888 14.73 -3.50 -58.00
CA ASP A 888 13.30 -3.33 -58.36
C ASP A 888 12.52 -4.14 -59.45
N ASN A 889 11.18 -4.24 -59.22
CA ASN A 889 10.03 -4.55 -60.13
C ASN A 889 9.26 -5.90 -60.06
N ASN A 890 7.94 -5.81 -60.32
CA ASN A 890 6.93 -6.89 -60.28
C ASN A 890 6.76 -7.67 -61.61
N ASN A 891 6.67 -9.00 -61.58
CA ASN A 891 5.50 -9.81 -62.02
C ASN A 891 5.77 -11.33 -62.16
N ASP A 892 4.72 -12.12 -61.90
CA ASP A 892 4.55 -13.56 -62.23
C ASP A 892 5.49 -14.60 -61.55
N PRO A 893 5.10 -15.91 -61.44
CA PRO A 893 5.15 -16.56 -60.14
C PRO A 893 5.68 -18.01 -60.17
N SER A 894 7.00 -18.19 -60.26
CA SER A 894 7.63 -19.51 -60.02
C SER A 894 9.12 -19.40 -59.70
N ASP A 895 9.51 -19.72 -58.47
CA ASP A 895 10.27 -20.96 -58.22
C ASP A 895 10.40 -21.27 -56.72
N HIS A 896 10.93 -22.46 -56.39
CA HIS A 896 11.15 -22.92 -55.02
C HIS A 896 12.55 -22.56 -54.51
N GLU A 897 12.64 -21.82 -53.40
CA GLU A 897 13.85 -21.78 -52.58
C GLU A 897 13.67 -22.49 -51.23
N MET A 898 14.77 -23.04 -50.73
CA MET A 898 14.86 -23.75 -49.46
C MET A 898 15.51 -22.86 -48.40
N LEU A 899 15.09 -22.98 -47.13
CA LEU A 899 15.75 -22.30 -46.02
C LEU A 899 17.22 -22.70 -45.91
N ASN A 900 18.08 -21.74 -45.58
CA ASN A 900 19.51 -21.91 -45.53
C ASN A 900 19.91 -22.70 -44.27
N THR A 901 20.89 -23.61 -44.40
CA THR A 901 21.57 -24.31 -43.30
C THR A 901 21.94 -23.39 -42.13
N GLN A 902 22.28 -22.13 -42.42
CA GLN A 902 22.64 -21.12 -41.44
C GLN A 902 21.47 -20.76 -40.50
N GLU A 903 20.25 -20.66 -41.01
CA GLU A 903 19.04 -20.36 -40.21
C GLU A 903 18.64 -21.55 -39.32
N VAL A 904 18.82 -22.76 -39.85
CA VAL A 904 18.62 -24.02 -39.08
C VAL A 904 19.62 -24.10 -37.92
N ASN A 905 20.86 -23.66 -38.12
CA ASN A 905 21.87 -23.60 -37.05
C ASN A 905 21.51 -22.57 -35.97
N SER A 906 21.09 -21.36 -36.36
CA SER A 906 20.63 -20.34 -35.39
C SER A 906 19.40 -20.80 -34.58
N MET A 907 18.49 -21.58 -35.18
CA MET A 907 17.41 -22.23 -34.42
C MET A 907 17.93 -23.28 -33.43
N ASN A 908 18.94 -24.07 -33.79
CA ASN A 908 19.54 -25.06 -32.89
C ASN A 908 20.27 -24.41 -31.71
N GLU A 909 20.96 -23.28 -31.94
CA GLU A 909 21.60 -22.47 -30.89
C GLU A 909 20.56 -21.86 -29.94
N TYR A 910 19.45 -21.32 -30.47
CA TYR A 910 18.33 -20.81 -29.68
C TYR A 910 17.70 -21.87 -28.74
N PHE A 911 17.67 -23.14 -29.16
CA PHE A 911 17.22 -24.26 -28.30
C PHE A 911 18.29 -24.78 -27.34
N ALA A 912 19.58 -24.47 -27.55
CA ALA A 912 20.65 -24.84 -26.64
C ALA A 912 20.73 -23.89 -25.43
N GLU A 913 20.66 -22.57 -25.67
CA GLU A 913 20.89 -21.55 -24.63
C GLU A 913 19.75 -21.45 -23.59
N LYS A 914 18.52 -21.85 -23.92
CA LYS A 914 17.41 -21.89 -22.95
C LYS A 914 17.09 -23.31 -22.46
N ASN A 915 17.79 -23.69 -21.41
CA ASN A 915 17.57 -24.89 -20.57
C ASN A 915 17.81 -26.23 -21.29
N GLY A 916 18.45 -26.23 -22.47
CA GLY A 916 18.78 -27.46 -23.19
C GLY A 916 19.75 -28.37 -22.43
N GLN A 917 20.82 -27.80 -21.86
CA GLN A 917 21.88 -28.61 -21.23
C GLN A 917 21.43 -29.27 -19.91
N GLU A 918 20.77 -28.54 -19.00
CA GLU A 918 20.22 -29.16 -17.78
C GLU A 918 19.22 -30.28 -18.09
N TRP A 919 18.42 -30.13 -19.16
CA TRP A 919 17.48 -31.15 -19.61
C TRP A 919 18.19 -32.39 -20.16
N ILE A 920 19.28 -32.21 -20.91
CA ILE A 920 20.16 -33.29 -21.39
C ILE A 920 20.83 -34.02 -20.21
N ASP A 921 21.38 -33.29 -19.24
CA ASP A 921 22.09 -33.85 -18.09
C ASP A 921 21.14 -34.58 -17.13
N GLN A 922 19.89 -34.12 -17.01
CA GLN A 922 18.85 -34.82 -16.26
C GLN A 922 18.38 -36.11 -16.96
N ILE A 923 18.44 -36.16 -18.29
CA ILE A 923 18.13 -37.32 -19.13
C ILE A 923 19.27 -38.36 -19.16
N ALA A 924 20.50 -37.98 -18.87
CA ALA A 924 21.71 -38.79 -18.98
C ALA A 924 21.87 -39.96 -17.96
N LYS A 925 20.76 -40.58 -17.54
CA LYS A 925 20.73 -41.68 -16.54
C LYS A 925 20.20 -43.03 -17.07
N ASP A 926 19.57 -43.07 -18.24
CA ASP A 926 19.23 -44.33 -18.95
C ASP A 926 19.40 -44.17 -20.47
N ALA A 927 20.52 -44.70 -21.00
CA ALA A 927 20.92 -44.48 -22.40
C ALA A 927 19.99 -45.16 -23.42
N GLU A 928 19.49 -46.38 -23.14
CA GLU A 928 18.61 -47.13 -24.04
C GLU A 928 17.26 -46.42 -24.28
N THR A 929 16.75 -45.73 -23.26
CA THR A 929 15.51 -44.94 -23.35
C THR A 929 15.69 -43.75 -24.30
N LEU A 930 16.83 -43.05 -24.23
CA LEU A 930 17.10 -41.87 -25.04
C LEU A 930 17.24 -42.20 -26.54
N ASP A 931 17.93 -43.27 -26.90
CA ASP A 931 18.10 -43.64 -28.32
C ASP A 931 16.81 -44.21 -28.93
N SER A 932 16.00 -44.93 -28.14
CA SER A 932 14.64 -45.34 -28.55
C SER A 932 13.76 -44.11 -28.86
N VAL A 933 13.85 -43.08 -28.01
CA VAL A 933 13.15 -41.81 -28.17
C VAL A 933 13.62 -41.02 -29.41
N LYS A 934 14.93 -40.84 -29.59
CA LYS A 934 15.49 -40.15 -30.75
C LYS A 934 15.09 -40.84 -32.05
N THR A 935 15.14 -42.17 -32.09
CA THR A 935 14.74 -42.97 -33.25
C THR A 935 13.26 -42.78 -33.58
N CYS A 936 12.38 -42.81 -32.57
CA CYS A 936 10.95 -42.59 -32.75
C CYS A 936 10.64 -41.18 -33.30
N PHE A 937 11.24 -40.14 -32.70
CA PHE A 937 11.04 -38.76 -33.16
C PHE A 937 11.60 -38.54 -34.58
N LYS A 938 12.79 -39.06 -34.88
CA LYS A 938 13.41 -39.01 -36.21
C LYS A 938 12.50 -39.63 -37.27
N ASN A 939 12.02 -40.87 -37.03
CA ASN A 939 11.14 -41.57 -37.97
C ASN A 939 9.82 -40.80 -38.22
N LEU A 940 9.30 -40.09 -37.23
CA LEU A 940 8.10 -39.25 -37.39
C LEU A 940 8.36 -37.98 -38.20
N VAL A 941 9.52 -37.33 -38.05
CA VAL A 941 9.91 -36.15 -38.84
C VAL A 941 10.19 -36.54 -40.30
N GLU A 942 10.90 -37.65 -40.55
CA GLU A 942 11.25 -38.13 -41.89
C GLU A 942 10.04 -38.60 -42.72
N ASN A 943 8.87 -38.82 -42.09
CA ASN A 943 7.62 -39.20 -42.76
C ASN A 943 6.69 -38.02 -43.08
N ILE A 944 7.06 -36.77 -42.76
CA ILE A 944 6.25 -35.59 -43.11
C ILE A 944 6.34 -35.32 -44.62
N PRO A 945 5.23 -35.26 -45.38
CA PRO A 945 5.27 -35.05 -46.83
C PRO A 945 5.93 -33.71 -47.21
N LEU A 946 6.95 -33.77 -48.07
CA LEU A 946 7.68 -32.58 -48.54
C LEU A 946 6.76 -31.53 -49.20
N SER A 947 5.68 -31.98 -49.85
CA SER A 947 4.65 -31.16 -50.52
C SER A 947 3.67 -30.45 -49.57
N MET A 948 3.73 -30.68 -48.25
CA MET A 948 2.85 -30.04 -47.28
C MET A 948 3.25 -28.58 -47.01
N ASP A 949 2.27 -27.69 -46.79
CA ASP A 949 2.49 -26.28 -46.43
C ASP A 949 3.39 -26.13 -45.19
N ASN A 950 4.32 -25.17 -45.20
CA ASN A 950 5.32 -25.01 -44.13
C ASN A 950 4.71 -24.58 -42.79
N LYS A 951 3.61 -23.82 -42.78
CA LYS A 951 2.91 -23.44 -41.54
C LYS A 951 2.16 -24.64 -40.96
N VAL A 952 1.57 -25.49 -41.81
CA VAL A 952 0.97 -26.77 -41.39
C VAL A 952 2.03 -27.74 -40.86
N LYS A 953 3.21 -27.84 -41.51
CA LYS A 953 4.35 -28.64 -41.01
C LYS A 953 4.77 -28.19 -39.60
N VAL A 954 4.91 -26.89 -39.35
CA VAL A 954 5.27 -26.35 -38.02
C VAL A 954 4.18 -26.64 -36.96
N ASP A 955 2.90 -26.38 -37.26
CA ASP A 955 1.79 -26.70 -36.34
C ASP A 955 1.74 -28.22 -36.00
N MET A 956 2.04 -29.08 -36.97
CA MET A 956 2.14 -30.54 -36.76
C MET A 956 3.34 -30.92 -35.89
N LEU A 957 4.55 -30.40 -36.18
CA LEU A 957 5.76 -30.66 -35.40
C LEU A 957 5.61 -30.22 -33.94
N MET A 958 5.05 -29.03 -33.71
CA MET A 958 4.79 -28.50 -32.37
C MET A 958 3.73 -29.30 -31.60
N THR A 959 2.69 -29.78 -32.30
CA THR A 959 1.68 -30.67 -31.70
C THR A 959 2.31 -32.01 -31.31
N LEU A 960 3.09 -32.61 -32.21
CA LEU A 960 3.76 -33.89 -31.97
C LEU A 960 4.77 -33.79 -30.81
N ALA A 961 5.61 -32.76 -30.78
CA ALA A 961 6.56 -32.54 -29.70
C ALA A 961 5.85 -32.41 -28.33
N LYS A 962 4.68 -31.76 -28.29
CA LYS A 962 3.86 -31.62 -27.08
C LYS A 962 3.26 -32.95 -26.62
N GLU A 963 2.71 -33.77 -27.53
CA GLU A 963 2.18 -35.09 -27.18
C GLU A 963 3.30 -36.06 -26.73
N THR A 964 4.43 -36.04 -27.43
CA THR A 964 5.64 -36.80 -27.09
C THR A 964 6.17 -36.44 -25.70
N LYS A 965 6.32 -35.14 -25.38
CA LYS A 965 6.67 -34.65 -24.03
C LYS A 965 5.68 -35.16 -22.97
N ASN A 966 4.38 -35.08 -23.24
CA ASN A 966 3.35 -35.50 -22.29
C ASN A 966 3.38 -37.02 -22.03
N LYS A 967 3.58 -37.86 -23.06
CA LYS A 967 3.73 -39.31 -22.88
C LYS A 967 5.02 -39.69 -22.15
N MET A 968 6.13 -38.99 -22.37
CA MET A 968 7.37 -39.18 -21.59
C MET A 968 7.16 -38.86 -20.11
N ILE A 969 6.50 -37.73 -19.79
CA ILE A 969 6.16 -37.37 -18.42
C ILE A 969 5.26 -38.45 -17.77
N ALA A 970 4.33 -39.05 -18.52
CA ALA A 970 3.52 -40.16 -18.01
C ALA A 970 4.35 -41.44 -17.72
N ILE A 971 5.31 -41.78 -18.59
CA ILE A 971 6.20 -42.95 -18.43
C ILE A 971 7.15 -42.74 -17.24
N LEU A 972 7.81 -41.58 -17.13
CA LEU A 972 8.73 -41.23 -16.03
C LEU A 972 8.03 -41.21 -14.66
N ASN A 973 6.74 -40.86 -14.62
CA ASN A 973 5.91 -40.93 -13.42
C ASN A 973 5.29 -42.33 -13.17
N GLY A 974 5.75 -43.38 -13.88
CA GLY A 974 5.30 -44.76 -13.69
C GLY A 974 3.86 -45.06 -14.14
N LYS A 975 3.22 -44.13 -14.88
CA LYS A 975 1.80 -44.24 -15.31
C LYS A 975 1.63 -44.96 -16.65
N SER A 976 2.71 -45.47 -17.25
CA SER A 976 2.71 -46.15 -18.55
C SER A 976 3.94 -47.05 -18.70
N THR A 977 3.82 -48.14 -19.46
CA THR A 977 4.92 -49.02 -19.87
C THR A 977 5.00 -49.09 -21.39
N ILE A 978 6.20 -48.97 -21.96
CA ILE A 978 6.39 -48.95 -23.42
C ILE A 978 6.18 -50.34 -24.01
N ASN A 979 5.21 -50.46 -24.91
CA ASN A 979 5.16 -51.52 -25.92
C ASN A 979 5.62 -50.91 -27.26
N THR A 980 6.65 -51.48 -27.87
CA THR A 980 7.21 -50.99 -29.15
C THR A 980 6.28 -51.19 -30.36
N GLN A 981 5.10 -51.78 -30.17
CA GLN A 981 4.01 -51.86 -31.16
C GLN A 981 2.76 -51.05 -30.77
N ASP A 982 2.83 -50.14 -29.78
CA ASP A 982 1.66 -49.32 -29.42
C ASP A 982 1.30 -48.29 -30.50
N LYS A 983 0.24 -48.59 -31.26
CA LYS A 983 -0.35 -47.71 -32.28
C LYS A 983 -1.15 -46.53 -31.71
N SER A 984 -1.06 -46.23 -30.41
CA SER A 984 -1.63 -45.01 -29.82
C SER A 984 -0.88 -43.71 -30.21
N ILE A 985 0.20 -43.80 -30.99
CA ILE A 985 0.93 -42.67 -31.59
C ILE A 985 0.64 -42.63 -33.11
N GLN A 986 -0.62 -42.40 -33.48
CA GLN A 986 -1.03 -42.10 -34.86
C GLN A 986 -1.76 -40.75 -34.91
N VAL A 987 -1.20 -39.76 -35.61
CA VAL A 987 -1.78 -38.41 -35.74
C VAL A 987 -2.94 -38.47 -36.73
N LYS A 988 -4.17 -38.70 -36.25
CA LYS A 988 -5.36 -38.86 -37.10
C LYS A 988 -5.62 -37.61 -37.97
N PRO A 989 -5.52 -37.69 -39.31
CA PRO A 989 -5.64 -36.52 -40.20
C PRO A 989 -6.99 -35.77 -40.14
N LEU A 990 -8.03 -36.40 -39.61
CA LEU A 990 -9.38 -35.83 -39.44
C LEU A 990 -9.46 -34.58 -38.53
N LEU A 991 -8.48 -34.37 -37.64
CA LEU A 991 -8.49 -33.21 -36.72
C LEU A 991 -8.01 -31.93 -37.43
N LEU A 992 -6.91 -32.02 -38.19
CA LEU A 992 -6.34 -30.87 -38.91
C LEU A 992 -7.21 -30.45 -40.10
N THR A 993 -7.71 -31.41 -40.88
CA THR A 993 -8.63 -31.12 -42.01
C THR A 993 -9.92 -30.41 -41.57
N LYS A 994 -10.40 -30.63 -40.35
CA LYS A 994 -11.53 -29.87 -39.76
C LYS A 994 -11.17 -28.44 -39.34
N LYS A 995 -9.92 -28.17 -38.94
CA LYS A 995 -9.44 -26.82 -38.55
C LYS A 995 -9.35 -25.91 -39.79
N TYR A 996 -8.69 -26.37 -40.86
CA TYR A 996 -8.41 -25.54 -42.04
C TYR A 996 -9.53 -25.48 -43.09
N ARG A 997 -10.47 -26.45 -43.14
CA ARG A 997 -11.68 -26.33 -44.00
C ARG A 997 -12.58 -25.13 -43.64
N LYS A 998 -12.39 -24.49 -42.47
CA LYS A 998 -13.13 -23.29 -42.06
C LYS A 998 -12.48 -21.96 -42.46
N THR A 999 -11.24 -21.95 -42.95
CA THR A 999 -10.43 -20.73 -43.12
C THR A 999 -10.05 -20.43 -44.57
N MET A 1000 -10.53 -21.20 -45.55
CA MET A 1000 -10.34 -20.89 -46.98
C MET A 1000 -11.47 -19.99 -47.52
N PRO A 1001 -11.16 -18.95 -48.34
CA PRO A 1001 -12.16 -18.22 -49.09
C PRO A 1001 -12.95 -19.12 -50.05
N LYS A 1002 -14.25 -18.83 -50.23
CA LYS A 1002 -15.04 -19.41 -51.33
C LYS A 1002 -14.92 -18.55 -52.57
N GLU A 1003 -13.88 -18.76 -53.37
CA GLU A 1003 -13.86 -18.24 -54.74
C GLU A 1003 -14.91 -18.97 -55.60
N GLN A 1004 -15.46 -18.25 -56.59
CA GLN A 1004 -16.54 -18.77 -57.42
C GLN A 1004 -15.99 -19.59 -58.59
N GLY A 1005 -16.47 -20.83 -58.76
CA GLY A 1005 -16.40 -21.54 -60.04
C GLY A 1005 -15.27 -22.55 -60.25
N LYS A 1006 -14.42 -22.84 -59.26
CA LYS A 1006 -13.44 -23.95 -59.33
C LYS A 1006 -13.58 -24.90 -58.12
N SER A 1007 -13.47 -26.20 -58.38
CA SER A 1007 -13.41 -27.23 -57.33
C SER A 1007 -12.04 -27.24 -56.67
N ALA A 1008 -11.99 -27.40 -55.36
CA ALA A 1008 -10.73 -27.52 -54.60
C ALA A 1008 -9.93 -28.77 -55.02
N PRO A 1009 -8.58 -28.76 -54.90
CA PRO A 1009 -7.75 -29.94 -55.22
C PRO A 1009 -8.05 -31.15 -54.31
N ASN A 1010 -8.03 -32.35 -54.89
CA ASN A 1010 -8.37 -33.60 -54.19
C ASN A 1010 -7.23 -34.17 -53.29
N ASP A 1011 -6.09 -33.48 -53.21
CA ASP A 1011 -4.86 -34.05 -52.64
C ASP A 1011 -4.89 -34.29 -51.11
N TYR A 1012 -5.88 -33.73 -50.42
CA TYR A 1012 -6.12 -34.01 -48.99
C TYR A 1012 -6.82 -35.35 -48.70
N GLU A 1013 -7.30 -36.09 -49.71
CA GLU A 1013 -7.96 -37.40 -49.50
C GLU A 1013 -7.00 -38.61 -49.62
N LYS A 1014 -5.69 -38.38 -49.78
CA LYS A 1014 -4.66 -39.43 -49.87
C LYS A 1014 -3.77 -39.60 -48.62
N LEU A 1015 -4.18 -39.05 -47.48
CA LEU A 1015 -3.52 -39.31 -46.19
C LEU A 1015 -4.01 -40.64 -45.60
N GLU A 1016 -3.39 -41.75 -46.01
CA GLU A 1016 -3.53 -43.03 -45.30
C GLU A 1016 -2.99 -42.95 -43.87
N PRO A 1017 -3.49 -43.77 -42.93
CA PRO A 1017 -3.13 -43.70 -41.51
C PRO A 1017 -1.75 -44.31 -41.23
N MET A 1018 -0.73 -43.45 -41.23
CA MET A 1018 0.57 -43.69 -40.54
C MET A 1018 0.37 -43.91 -39.05
#